data_AF-A0AA36MHC8-F1
#
_entry.id   AF-A0AA36MHC8-F1
#
_cell.length_a   1.000
_cell.length_b   1.000
_cell.length_c   1.000
_cell.angle_alpha   90.00
_cell.angle_beta   90.00
_cell.angle_gamma   90.00
#
_symmetry.space_group_name_H-M   'P 1'
#
loop_
_entity.id
_entity.type
_entity.pdbx_description
1 polymer ?
#
loop_
_entity_poly.entity_id
_entity_poly.type
_entity_poly.pdbx_seq_one_letter_code
_entity_poly.pdbx_strand_id
1 'polypeptide(L)'
;MSHEFWMGCFVASSTAMLLLQKVASQTEMRRFSLLLVQAAFLAPALGLSAKAGIFQVKPLERRMLFIFLLPSALFLLLLISEPNVTVPALLAARSLGLCLVASGEYLFFHQGKTLCQKWGMALVLCGAGCGLRDLPLEFSLWLGLNSLIHVGFQLLEKPAICATAQTPEGLAIIQNFYVLAMGSLLFLAAERPGRPVIKAPLPWELVLVLSAAAGLVLNLSYVKVNLCFQVTSIAMAEVLSLVFVSLLGSLCFWREDTMSPGHFAGAMLSLLGASIYAEPLDFLRRRRSRFRCLDLAGLCLVLAVLHGAAQQTLRCSQSVSHMSEETLSRCLRISVLVQEHRRRGLAQDRDNSTQFVPDACPSLLPQFSFSTPLDDGLSSCGIAVVSALFGGYDEFDFRSPSFEDPMFCFFLFLDRLSAKMVAPNGTGQTGSWNLVVLPPDQVPDSATPAQSSRIPKMLSHRAFGKARFLLYMDSKKNVWPWVTADSLASWVLLQIRPYPASTPYAWVGAEHPDRFTAYEEALEVCFRGVAGEQCVEQMMGYHRRGFPIDFGIPLLEGGWHLRDLRRPESSEVGCHWMQEFLSWDQPRDQLSWNFAVWSSRLAHAVHLVEDTLPATGREHVKPRPKVTQSSRCAELLPLAPGCQGRPNCCPSCPNRSA
;
A
#
# COMPACT_ATOMS: atom_id res chain seq x y z
N MET A 1 -4.62 -2.75 6.98
CA MET A 1 -5.16 -2.96 5.62
C MET A 1 -4.58 -1.89 4.71
N SER A 2 -4.01 -2.26 3.58
CA SER A 2 -3.39 -1.31 2.63
C SER A 2 -4.44 -0.37 2.02
N HIS A 3 -4.00 0.80 1.55
CA HIS A 3 -4.89 1.73 0.83
C HIS A 3 -5.46 1.12 -0.46
N GLU A 4 -4.67 0.28 -1.13
CA GLU A 4 -5.07 -0.48 -2.32
C GLU A 4 -6.24 -1.44 -2.04
N PHE A 5 -6.23 -2.10 -0.87
CA PHE A 5 -7.32 -2.99 -0.47
C PHE A 5 -8.66 -2.25 -0.42
N TRP A 6 -8.69 -1.06 0.21
CA TRP A 6 -9.93 -0.29 0.32
C TRP A 6 -10.41 0.25 -1.03
N MET A 7 -9.50 0.63 -1.93
CA MET A 7 -9.85 1.02 -3.29
C MET A 7 -10.41 -0.17 -4.09
N GLY A 8 -9.79 -1.35 -3.99
CA GLY A 8 -10.30 -2.57 -4.60
C GLY A 8 -11.67 -2.97 -4.07
N CYS A 9 -11.88 -2.91 -2.75
CA CYS A 9 -13.17 -3.15 -2.11
C CYS A 9 -14.23 -2.16 -2.58
N PHE A 10 -13.88 -0.88 -2.72
CA PHE A 10 -14.79 0.15 -3.23
C PHE A 10 -15.25 -0.16 -4.65
N VAL A 11 -14.33 -0.46 -5.57
CA VAL A 11 -14.67 -0.79 -6.97
C VAL A 11 -15.49 -2.08 -7.06
N ALA A 12 -15.08 -3.13 -6.34
CA ALA A 12 -15.75 -4.42 -6.37
C ALA A 12 -17.18 -4.36 -5.77
N SER A 13 -17.34 -3.71 -4.61
CA SER A 13 -18.65 -3.57 -3.97
C SER A 13 -19.58 -2.63 -4.74
N SER A 14 -19.05 -1.56 -5.33
CA SER A 14 -19.81 -0.67 -6.23
C SER A 14 -20.33 -1.44 -7.44
N THR A 15 -19.46 -2.21 -8.10
CA THR A 15 -19.81 -3.04 -9.27
C THR A 15 -20.87 -4.08 -8.91
N ALA A 16 -20.66 -4.82 -7.80
CA ALA A 16 -21.59 -5.84 -7.33
C ALA A 16 -22.96 -5.24 -6.98
N MET A 17 -22.97 -4.11 -6.26
CA MET A 17 -24.21 -3.42 -5.90
C MET A 17 -24.99 -2.99 -7.14
N LEU A 18 -24.35 -2.37 -8.14
CA LEU A 18 -25.02 -1.92 -9.36
C LEU A 18 -25.60 -3.08 -10.18
N LEU A 19 -24.89 -4.20 -10.29
CA LEU A 19 -25.39 -5.41 -10.95
C LEU A 19 -26.59 -6.00 -10.21
N LEU A 20 -26.51 -6.13 -8.88
CA LEU A 20 -27.60 -6.63 -8.04
C LEU A 20 -28.81 -5.70 -8.07
N GLN A 21 -28.60 -4.39 -8.10
CA GLN A 21 -29.67 -3.40 -8.28
C GLN A 21 -30.32 -3.52 -9.65
N LYS A 22 -29.55 -3.78 -10.72
CA LYS A 22 -30.10 -4.03 -12.06
C LYS A 22 -30.97 -5.30 -12.06
N VAL A 23 -30.52 -6.40 -11.44
CA VAL A 23 -31.34 -7.62 -11.26
C VAL A 23 -32.62 -7.29 -10.47
N ALA A 24 -32.50 -6.57 -9.35
CA ALA A 24 -33.64 -6.18 -8.53
C ALA A 24 -34.64 -5.30 -9.30
N SER A 25 -34.15 -4.40 -10.16
CA SER A 25 -35.00 -3.52 -10.97
C SER A 25 -35.90 -4.25 -11.97
N GLN A 26 -35.55 -5.48 -12.38
CA GLN A 26 -36.39 -6.30 -13.25
C GLN A 26 -37.66 -6.81 -12.56
N THR A 27 -37.73 -6.73 -11.23
CA THR A 27 -38.84 -7.29 -10.41
C THR A 27 -39.85 -6.24 -9.93
N GLU A 28 -40.00 -5.13 -10.67
CA GLU A 28 -40.84 -3.97 -10.33
C GLU A 28 -40.47 -3.27 -9.00
N MET A 29 -39.38 -3.67 -8.34
CA MET A 29 -38.91 -2.95 -7.15
C MET A 29 -38.43 -1.56 -7.53
N ARG A 30 -39.07 -0.57 -6.91
CA ARG A 30 -38.78 0.84 -7.12
C ARG A 30 -37.53 1.26 -6.35
N ARG A 31 -36.90 2.35 -6.80
CA ARG A 31 -35.52 2.73 -6.46
C ARG A 31 -35.38 3.17 -5.00
N PHE A 32 -36.27 4.03 -4.52
CA PHE A 32 -36.25 4.51 -3.14
C PHE A 32 -36.64 3.41 -2.16
N SER A 33 -37.57 2.54 -2.53
CA SER A 33 -37.89 1.33 -1.76
C SER A 33 -36.65 0.45 -1.54
N LEU A 34 -35.89 0.17 -2.61
CA LEU A 34 -34.66 -0.62 -2.52
C LEU A 34 -33.59 0.07 -1.66
N LEU A 35 -33.39 1.37 -1.84
CA LEU A 35 -32.45 2.17 -1.03
C LEU A 35 -32.81 2.14 0.46
N LEU A 36 -34.10 2.30 0.78
CA LEU A 36 -34.58 2.25 2.17
C LEU A 36 -34.41 0.88 2.78
N VAL A 37 -34.66 -0.19 2.04
CA VAL A 37 -34.38 -1.56 2.50
C VAL A 37 -32.89 -1.73 2.79
N GLN A 38 -32.02 -1.33 1.87
CA GLN A 38 -30.56 -1.39 2.08
C GLN A 38 -30.13 -0.61 3.33
N ALA A 39 -30.60 0.63 3.48
CA ALA A 39 -30.26 1.48 4.62
C ALA A 39 -30.85 0.96 5.95
N ALA A 40 -32.04 0.35 5.91
CA ALA A 40 -32.71 -0.22 7.07
C ALA A 40 -32.06 -1.52 7.55
N PHE A 41 -31.41 -2.29 6.66
CA PHE A 41 -30.54 -3.40 7.08
C PHE A 41 -29.22 -2.89 7.65
N LEU A 42 -28.69 -1.81 7.05
CA LEU A 42 -27.35 -1.32 7.32
C LEU A 42 -27.22 -0.62 8.68
N ALA A 43 -28.13 0.31 9.00
CA ALA A 43 -28.03 1.11 10.22
C ALA A 43 -28.12 0.26 11.51
N PRO A 44 -29.04 -0.72 11.64
CA PRO A 44 -29.09 -1.60 12.80
C PRO A 44 -27.89 -2.53 12.88
N ALA A 45 -27.41 -3.08 11.75
CA ALA A 45 -26.25 -3.95 11.74
C ALA A 45 -25.01 -3.22 12.29
N LEU A 46 -24.73 -2.01 11.79
CA LEU A 46 -23.62 -1.19 12.28
C LEU A 46 -23.80 -0.78 13.75
N GLY A 47 -25.03 -0.42 14.16
CA GLY A 47 -25.34 -0.07 15.54
C GLY A 47 -25.17 -1.24 16.52
N LEU A 48 -25.60 -2.44 16.14
CA LEU A 48 -25.42 -3.66 16.93
C LEU A 48 -23.94 -4.06 17.00
N SER A 49 -23.20 -3.98 15.90
CA SER A 49 -21.75 -4.24 15.89
C SER A 49 -20.98 -3.23 16.75
N ALA A 50 -21.38 -1.96 16.77
CA ALA A 50 -20.81 -0.97 17.67
C ALA A 50 -21.11 -1.29 19.14
N LYS A 51 -22.36 -1.67 19.45
CA LYS A 51 -22.76 -2.09 20.82
C LYS A 51 -22.04 -3.36 21.28
N ALA A 52 -21.75 -4.27 20.36
CA ALA A 52 -20.98 -5.49 20.61
C ALA A 52 -19.47 -5.23 20.76
N GLY A 53 -19.00 -3.99 20.63
CA GLY A 53 -17.58 -3.64 20.73
C GLY A 53 -16.74 -4.08 19.53
N ILE A 54 -17.37 -4.56 18.44
CA ILE A 54 -16.68 -4.95 17.21
C ILE A 54 -16.13 -3.70 16.51
N PHE A 55 -16.89 -2.60 16.53
CA PHE A 55 -16.48 -1.31 15.99
C PHE A 55 -16.42 -0.25 17.10
N GLN A 56 -15.33 0.50 17.14
CA GLN A 56 -15.23 1.68 18.00
C GLN A 56 -15.91 2.85 17.29
N VAL A 57 -17.06 3.30 17.81
CA VAL A 57 -17.77 4.49 17.32
C VAL A 57 -17.69 5.57 18.39
N LYS A 58 -17.23 6.77 18.02
CA LYS A 58 -17.18 7.89 18.96
C LYS A 58 -18.59 8.48 19.15
N PRO A 59 -18.86 9.16 20.27
CA PRO A 59 -20.15 9.80 20.50
C PRO A 59 -20.57 10.72 19.33
N LEU A 60 -21.84 10.66 18.95
CA LEU A 60 -22.39 11.49 17.88
C LEU A 60 -22.64 12.91 18.38
N GLU A 61 -21.95 13.90 17.80
CA GLU A 61 -22.19 15.31 18.10
C GLU A 61 -23.19 15.92 17.13
N ARG A 62 -24.04 16.84 17.62
CA ARG A 62 -25.02 17.56 16.78
C ARG A 62 -24.37 18.30 15.61
N ARG A 63 -23.15 18.82 15.80
CA ARG A 63 -22.40 19.51 14.76
C ARG A 63 -22.12 18.61 13.56
N MET A 64 -21.84 17.33 13.79
CA MET A 64 -21.57 16.35 12.73
C MET A 64 -22.82 16.15 11.85
N LEU A 65 -24.00 16.11 12.46
CA LEU A 65 -25.26 16.02 11.73
C LEU A 65 -25.42 17.20 10.76
N PHE A 66 -25.25 18.43 11.23
CA PHE A 66 -25.35 19.63 10.37
C PHE A 66 -24.35 19.66 9.21
N ILE A 67 -23.11 19.19 9.43
CA ILE A 67 -22.08 19.13 8.38
C ILE A 67 -22.49 18.18 7.24
N PHE A 68 -23.11 17.04 7.57
CA PHE A 68 -23.50 16.02 6.60
C PHE A 68 -24.87 16.24 5.94
N LEU A 69 -25.65 17.23 6.39
CA LEU A 69 -26.98 17.50 5.84
C LEU A 69 -26.95 17.80 4.33
N LEU A 70 -26.10 18.73 3.90
CA LEU A 70 -26.02 19.15 2.49
C LEU A 70 -25.46 18.05 1.58
N PRO A 71 -24.33 17.38 1.90
CA PRO A 71 -23.86 16.23 1.13
C PRO A 71 -24.93 15.14 1.00
N SER A 72 -25.64 14.81 2.08
CA SER A 72 -26.69 13.78 2.05
C SER A 72 -27.89 14.19 1.19
N ALA A 73 -28.25 15.49 1.21
CA ALA A 73 -29.28 16.03 0.32
C ALA A 73 -28.89 15.89 -1.16
N LEU A 74 -27.66 16.26 -1.51
CA LEU A 74 -27.14 16.14 -2.88
C LEU A 74 -27.04 14.67 -3.33
N PHE A 75 -26.62 13.77 -2.44
CA PHE A 75 -26.61 12.33 -2.70
C PHE A 75 -28.01 11.82 -3.05
N LEU A 76 -29.04 12.21 -2.29
CA LEU A 76 -30.41 11.79 -2.57
C LEU A 76 -30.98 12.43 -3.85
N LEU A 77 -30.65 13.69 -4.14
CA LEU A 77 -30.98 14.32 -5.42
C LEU A 77 -30.34 13.58 -6.60
N LEU A 78 -29.13 13.04 -6.42
CA LEU A 78 -28.45 12.22 -7.43
C LEU A 78 -29.24 10.96 -7.81
N LEU A 79 -29.96 10.39 -6.83
CA LEU A 79 -30.78 9.19 -7.01
C LEU A 79 -32.14 9.46 -7.66
N ILE A 80 -32.57 10.73 -7.75
CA ILE A 80 -33.71 11.15 -8.55
C ILE A 80 -33.30 11.09 -10.03
N SER A 81 -33.06 9.89 -10.55
CA SER A 81 -32.63 9.68 -11.92
C SER A 81 -33.76 9.38 -12.88
N GLU A 82 -33.60 9.79 -14.14
CA GLU A 82 -34.56 9.46 -15.19
C GLU A 82 -34.56 7.93 -15.43
N PRO A 83 -35.73 7.30 -15.61
CA PRO A 83 -35.85 5.83 -15.66
C PRO A 83 -35.07 5.17 -16.80
N ASN A 84 -34.77 5.91 -17.87
CA ASN A 84 -34.36 5.35 -19.16
C ASN A 84 -32.88 5.60 -19.53
N VAL A 85 -32.02 5.96 -18.57
CA VAL A 85 -30.59 6.17 -18.86
C VAL A 85 -29.86 4.83 -18.95
N THR A 86 -29.21 4.57 -20.08
CA THR A 86 -28.39 3.37 -20.28
C THR A 86 -27.06 3.48 -19.50
N VAL A 87 -26.49 2.34 -19.08
CA VAL A 87 -25.20 2.31 -18.37
C VAL A 87 -24.07 2.99 -19.16
N PRO A 88 -23.94 2.80 -20.49
CA PRO A 88 -22.95 3.52 -21.28
C PRO A 88 -23.13 5.04 -21.28
N ALA A 89 -24.37 5.53 -21.27
CA ALA A 89 -24.64 6.97 -21.14
C ALA A 89 -24.16 7.51 -19.80
N LEU A 90 -24.46 6.80 -18.72
CA LEU A 90 -24.01 7.16 -17.39
C LEU A 90 -22.47 7.14 -17.29
N LEU A 91 -21.82 6.15 -17.89
CA LEU A 91 -20.36 6.08 -17.96
C LEU A 91 -19.77 7.30 -18.69
N ALA A 92 -20.35 7.69 -19.83
CA ALA A 92 -19.88 8.85 -20.57
C ALA A 92 -20.05 10.14 -19.77
N ALA A 93 -21.20 10.32 -19.11
CA ALA A 93 -21.48 11.49 -18.29
C ALA A 93 -20.57 11.58 -17.05
N ARG A 94 -20.33 10.47 -16.36
CA ARG A 94 -19.41 10.41 -15.21
C ARG A 94 -17.96 10.64 -15.62
N SER A 95 -17.57 10.18 -16.81
CA SER A 95 -16.25 10.46 -17.38
C SER A 95 -16.06 11.95 -17.70
N LEU A 96 -17.11 12.65 -18.15
CA LEU A 96 -17.08 14.12 -18.27
C LEU A 96 -17.02 14.78 -16.89
N GLY A 97 -17.81 14.29 -15.94
CA GLY A 97 -17.83 14.74 -14.55
C GLY A 97 -16.46 14.64 -13.87
N LEU A 98 -15.66 13.62 -14.18
CA LEU A 98 -14.29 13.45 -13.67
C LEU A 98 -13.40 14.68 -13.93
N CYS A 99 -13.54 15.33 -15.09
CA CYS A 99 -12.75 16.52 -15.41
C CYS A 99 -13.22 17.75 -14.65
N LEU A 100 -14.53 17.84 -14.39
CA LEU A 100 -15.10 18.88 -13.52
C LEU A 100 -14.69 18.66 -12.06
N VAL A 101 -14.66 17.41 -11.57
CA VAL A 101 -14.13 17.07 -10.25
C VAL A 101 -12.67 17.48 -10.13
N ALA A 102 -11.83 17.16 -11.10
CA ALA A 102 -10.42 17.53 -11.07
C ALA A 102 -10.20 19.05 -11.12
N SER A 103 -11.02 19.76 -11.90
CA SER A 103 -10.98 21.23 -11.96
C SER A 103 -11.43 21.84 -10.64
N GLY A 104 -12.52 21.34 -10.07
CA GLY A 104 -12.99 21.74 -8.74
C GLY A 104 -11.98 21.44 -7.65
N GLU A 105 -11.32 20.28 -7.69
CA GLU A 105 -10.30 19.91 -6.71
C GLU A 105 -9.10 20.87 -6.76
N TYR A 106 -8.69 21.29 -7.96
CA TYR A 106 -7.68 22.33 -8.12
C TYR A 106 -8.13 23.69 -7.58
N LEU A 107 -9.39 24.07 -7.79
CA LEU A 107 -9.94 25.36 -7.32
C LEU A 107 -10.12 25.39 -5.79
N PHE A 108 -10.62 24.32 -5.18
CA PHE A 108 -10.94 24.26 -3.75
C PHE A 108 -9.76 23.85 -2.87
N PHE A 109 -8.86 23.00 -3.37
CA PHE A 109 -7.75 22.44 -2.57
C PHE A 109 -6.36 22.81 -3.09
N HIS A 110 -6.26 23.58 -4.18
CA HIS A 110 -5.00 23.98 -4.82
C HIS A 110 -4.06 22.81 -5.17
N GLN A 111 -4.62 21.61 -5.43
CA GLN A 111 -3.84 20.42 -5.77
C GLN A 111 -3.71 20.27 -7.29
N GLY A 112 -2.51 20.50 -7.82
CA GLY A 112 -2.20 20.31 -9.24
C GLY A 112 -2.23 18.83 -9.66
N LYS A 113 -2.64 18.57 -10.90
CA LYS A 113 -2.58 17.23 -11.52
C LYS A 113 -1.31 17.04 -12.33
N THR A 114 -0.77 15.85 -12.30
CA THR A 114 0.47 15.52 -13.02
C THR A 114 0.20 15.23 -14.48
N LEU A 115 1.26 15.18 -15.30
CA LEU A 115 1.11 14.97 -16.74
C LEU A 115 0.45 13.61 -17.04
N CYS A 116 0.80 12.56 -16.31
CA CYS A 116 0.21 11.22 -16.47
C CYS A 116 -1.24 11.18 -16.06
N GLN A 117 -1.59 11.83 -14.95
CA GLN A 117 -2.98 11.95 -14.51
C GLN A 117 -3.81 12.69 -15.56
N LYS A 118 -3.28 13.78 -16.14
CA LYS A 118 -3.93 14.52 -17.23
C LYS A 118 -4.12 13.64 -18.47
N TRP A 119 -3.10 12.86 -18.87
CA TRP A 119 -3.22 11.93 -20.01
C TRP A 119 -4.19 10.80 -19.74
N GLY A 120 -4.16 10.20 -18.55
CA GLY A 120 -5.11 9.15 -18.15
C GLY A 120 -6.55 9.65 -18.19
N MET A 121 -6.79 10.85 -17.64
CA MET A 121 -8.11 11.51 -17.73
C MET A 121 -8.50 11.84 -19.18
N ALA A 122 -7.57 12.32 -20.01
CA ALA A 122 -7.85 12.58 -21.43
C ALA A 122 -8.25 11.31 -22.18
N LEU A 123 -7.62 10.16 -21.89
CA LEU A 123 -7.99 8.88 -22.46
C LEU A 123 -9.37 8.40 -22.00
N VAL A 124 -9.70 8.60 -20.72
CA VAL A 124 -11.05 8.34 -20.20
C VAL A 124 -12.10 9.20 -20.91
N LEU A 125 -11.81 10.48 -21.15
CA LEU A 125 -12.67 11.35 -21.94
C LEU A 125 -12.82 10.89 -23.39
N CYS A 126 -11.74 10.43 -24.03
CA CYS A 126 -11.81 9.84 -25.36
C CYS A 126 -12.71 8.60 -25.37
N GLY A 127 -12.59 7.73 -24.36
CA GLY A 127 -13.45 6.57 -24.19
C GLY A 127 -14.93 6.94 -24.07
N ALA A 128 -15.24 7.98 -23.29
CA ALA A 128 -16.58 8.54 -23.18
C ALA A 128 -17.11 9.07 -24.52
N GLY A 129 -16.27 9.78 -25.29
CA GLY A 129 -16.61 10.28 -26.62
C GLY A 129 -16.97 9.18 -27.62
N CYS A 130 -16.31 8.02 -27.54
CA CYS A 130 -16.67 6.85 -28.35
C CYS A 130 -18.06 6.29 -28.01
N GLY A 131 -18.46 6.33 -26.74
CA GLY A 131 -19.79 5.88 -26.28
C GLY A 131 -20.93 6.89 -26.53
N LEU A 132 -20.62 8.18 -26.67
CA LEU A 132 -21.63 9.24 -26.88
C LEU A 132 -22.27 9.22 -28.28
N ARG A 133 -21.64 8.59 -29.27
CA ARG A 133 -22.14 8.57 -30.65
C ARG A 133 -23.48 7.84 -30.80
N ASP A 134 -23.81 6.97 -29.86
CA ASP A 134 -24.98 6.11 -29.90
C ASP A 134 -26.15 6.66 -29.04
N LEU A 135 -26.04 7.88 -28.47
CA LEU A 135 -27.02 8.41 -27.51
C LEU A 135 -27.95 9.50 -28.06
N PRO A 136 -29.27 9.46 -27.75
CA PRO A 136 -30.21 10.49 -28.18
C PRO A 136 -30.00 11.82 -27.44
N LEU A 137 -30.19 12.94 -28.14
CA LEU A 137 -29.89 14.29 -27.64
C LEU A 137 -30.72 14.72 -26.41
N GLU A 138 -31.96 14.24 -26.28
CA GLU A 138 -32.87 14.61 -25.18
C GLU A 138 -32.39 14.14 -23.79
N PHE A 139 -31.61 13.07 -23.73
CA PHE A 139 -31.03 12.56 -22.48
C PHE A 139 -29.90 13.46 -21.92
N SER A 140 -29.39 14.41 -22.71
CA SER A 140 -28.16 15.14 -22.40
C SER A 140 -28.31 16.16 -21.26
N LEU A 141 -29.46 16.83 -21.12
CA LEU A 141 -29.60 17.93 -20.15
C LEU A 141 -29.76 17.41 -18.72
N TRP A 142 -30.64 16.43 -18.52
CA TRP A 142 -30.82 15.82 -17.20
C TRP A 142 -29.54 15.11 -16.73
N LEU A 143 -28.88 14.38 -17.63
CA LEU A 143 -27.63 13.69 -17.34
C LEU A 143 -26.48 14.66 -17.04
N GLY A 144 -26.46 15.82 -17.70
CA GLY A 144 -25.57 16.93 -17.38
C GLY A 144 -25.82 17.49 -15.98
N LEU A 145 -27.08 17.78 -15.63
CA LEU A 145 -27.45 18.24 -14.29
C LEU A 145 -27.09 17.22 -13.21
N ASN A 146 -27.38 15.94 -13.43
CA ASN A 146 -27.01 14.86 -12.51
C ASN A 146 -25.48 14.79 -12.31
N SER A 147 -24.70 15.00 -13.37
CA SER A 147 -23.24 15.04 -13.29
C SER A 147 -22.73 16.25 -12.52
N LEU A 148 -23.38 17.41 -12.63
CA LEU A 148 -23.06 18.59 -11.81
C LEU A 148 -23.38 18.37 -10.34
N ILE A 149 -24.54 17.78 -10.03
CA ILE A 149 -24.92 17.41 -8.66
C ILE A 149 -23.89 16.44 -8.08
N HIS A 150 -23.46 15.44 -8.87
CA HIS A 150 -22.42 14.50 -8.48
C HIS A 150 -21.09 15.16 -8.16
N VAL A 151 -20.63 16.07 -9.02
CA VAL A 151 -19.39 16.84 -8.79
C VAL A 151 -19.50 17.66 -7.51
N GLY A 152 -20.63 18.34 -7.30
CA GLY A 152 -20.89 19.11 -6.08
C GLY A 152 -20.90 18.24 -4.82
N PHE A 153 -21.54 17.07 -4.89
CA PHE A 153 -21.55 16.08 -3.82
C PHE A 153 -20.12 15.66 -3.44
N GLN A 154 -19.32 15.20 -4.41
CA GLN A 154 -17.94 14.75 -4.18
C GLN A 154 -17.05 15.84 -3.56
N LEU A 155 -17.17 17.08 -4.06
CA LEU A 155 -16.36 18.22 -3.58
C LEU A 155 -16.78 18.71 -2.18
N LEU A 156 -18.06 18.60 -1.81
CA LEU A 156 -18.57 19.02 -0.50
C LEU A 156 -18.42 17.94 0.57
N GLU A 157 -18.55 16.67 0.18
CA GLU A 157 -18.47 15.56 1.11
C GLU A 157 -17.05 15.32 1.61
N LYS A 158 -16.05 15.43 0.74
CA LYS A 158 -14.64 15.23 1.13
C LYS A 158 -14.22 16.14 2.31
N PRO A 159 -14.44 17.47 2.28
CA PRO A 159 -14.23 18.34 3.44
C PRO A 159 -15.06 17.94 4.66
N ALA A 160 -16.33 17.55 4.47
CA ALA A 160 -17.21 17.13 5.57
C ALA A 160 -16.66 15.90 6.31
N ILE A 161 -16.18 14.89 5.57
CA ILE A 161 -15.53 13.69 6.09
C ILE A 161 -14.21 14.07 6.79
N CYS A 162 -13.35 14.86 6.15
CA CYS A 162 -12.05 15.23 6.72
C CYS A 162 -12.14 16.15 7.94
N ALA A 163 -13.16 17.01 8.02
CA ALA A 163 -13.38 17.92 9.16
C ALA A 163 -13.97 17.21 10.39
N THR A 164 -14.50 16.00 10.22
CA THR A 164 -15.21 15.28 11.28
C THR A 164 -14.29 14.24 11.91
N ALA A 165 -13.97 14.42 13.20
CA ALA A 165 -13.10 13.51 13.96
C ALA A 165 -13.81 12.21 14.41
N GLN A 166 -14.62 11.61 13.53
CA GLN A 166 -15.39 10.38 13.78
C GLN A 166 -14.70 9.17 13.14
N THR A 167 -15.01 7.96 13.60
CA THR A 167 -14.56 6.74 12.92
C THR A 167 -15.33 6.54 11.62
N PRO A 168 -14.74 5.90 10.59
CA PRO A 168 -15.41 5.67 9.32
C PRO A 168 -16.72 4.87 9.45
N GLU A 169 -16.79 3.97 10.41
CA GLU A 169 -18.02 3.25 10.77
C GLU A 169 -19.08 4.21 11.34
N GLY A 170 -18.67 5.14 12.21
CA GLY A 170 -19.54 6.21 12.71
C GLY A 170 -20.01 7.18 11.64
N LEU A 171 -19.16 7.52 10.66
CA LEU A 171 -19.53 8.35 9.52
C LEU A 171 -20.54 7.64 8.61
N ALA A 172 -20.35 6.34 8.35
CA ALA A 172 -21.31 5.52 7.62
C ALA A 172 -22.67 5.48 8.34
N ILE A 173 -22.71 5.40 9.67
CA ILE A 173 -23.96 5.49 10.45
C ILE A 173 -24.66 6.84 10.23
N ILE A 174 -23.91 7.96 10.28
CA ILE A 174 -24.47 9.30 10.06
C ILE A 174 -25.06 9.44 8.65
N GLN A 175 -24.34 8.99 7.62
CA GLN A 175 -24.82 9.05 6.24
C GLN A 175 -26.08 8.20 6.05
N ASN A 176 -26.11 6.97 6.59
CA ASN A 176 -27.30 6.10 6.51
C ASN A 176 -28.50 6.65 7.28
N PHE A 177 -28.27 7.35 8.39
CA PHE A 177 -29.33 8.03 9.12
C PHE A 177 -30.04 9.07 8.23
N TYR A 178 -29.28 9.89 7.50
CA TYR A 178 -29.86 10.84 6.55
C TYR A 178 -30.54 10.17 5.37
N VAL A 179 -29.95 9.10 4.81
CA VAL A 179 -30.57 8.31 3.75
C VAL A 179 -31.93 7.75 4.20
N LEU A 180 -32.04 7.24 5.43
CA LEU A 180 -33.32 6.80 5.98
C LEU A 180 -34.30 7.94 6.16
N ALA A 181 -33.89 9.03 6.81
CA ALA A 181 -34.78 10.15 7.13
C ALA A 181 -35.31 10.85 5.87
N MET A 182 -34.40 11.31 5.01
CA MET A 182 -34.74 12.05 3.81
C MET A 182 -35.20 11.13 2.67
N GLY A 183 -34.65 9.92 2.56
CA GLY A 183 -35.11 8.93 1.60
C GLY A 183 -36.54 8.46 1.87
N SER A 184 -36.97 8.42 3.13
CA SER A 184 -38.38 8.13 3.48
C SER A 184 -39.32 9.23 2.99
N LEU A 185 -38.90 10.50 3.08
CA LEU A 185 -39.67 11.62 2.54
C LEU A 185 -39.77 11.54 1.00
N LEU A 186 -38.67 11.22 0.32
CA LEU A 186 -38.66 11.03 -1.13
C LEU A 186 -39.49 9.82 -1.57
N PHE A 187 -39.44 8.71 -0.82
CA PHE A 187 -40.29 7.56 -1.04
C PHE A 187 -41.76 7.95 -0.98
N LEU A 188 -42.19 8.67 0.06
CA LEU A 188 -43.58 9.13 0.19
C LEU A 188 -43.99 10.12 -0.91
N ALA A 189 -43.07 10.97 -1.37
CA ALA A 189 -43.36 12.00 -2.37
C ALA A 189 -43.34 11.47 -3.82
N ALA A 190 -42.44 10.54 -4.14
CA ALA A 190 -42.14 10.13 -5.51
C ALA A 190 -42.55 8.68 -5.84
N GLU A 191 -42.70 7.80 -4.84
CA GLU A 191 -43.11 6.41 -5.04
C GLU A 191 -44.52 6.15 -4.50
N ARG A 192 -45.38 5.57 -5.35
CA ARG A 192 -46.64 5.00 -4.85
C ARG A 192 -46.30 3.67 -4.15
N PRO A 193 -46.93 3.37 -3.00
CA PRO A 193 -46.69 2.11 -2.29
C PRO A 193 -46.94 0.92 -3.24
N GLY A 194 -45.90 0.12 -3.44
CA GLY A 194 -45.95 -1.09 -4.27
C GLY A 194 -46.66 -2.25 -3.58
N ARG A 195 -46.78 -3.38 -4.28
CA ARG A 195 -47.25 -4.63 -3.67
C ARG A 195 -46.28 -5.06 -2.55
N PRO A 196 -46.76 -5.61 -1.42
CA PRO A 196 -45.88 -6.04 -0.33
C PRO A 196 -44.89 -7.11 -0.80
N VAL A 197 -43.61 -6.90 -0.49
CA VAL A 197 -42.48 -7.79 -0.83
C VAL A 197 -42.62 -9.20 -0.22
N ILE A 198 -43.51 -9.36 0.76
CA ILE A 198 -43.80 -10.61 1.50
C ILE A 198 -44.27 -11.78 0.60
N LYS A 199 -44.55 -11.55 -0.69
CA LYS A 199 -44.90 -12.60 -1.67
C LYS A 199 -43.84 -12.84 -2.75
N ALA A 200 -42.63 -12.27 -2.62
CA ALA A 200 -41.56 -12.53 -3.58
C ALA A 200 -41.00 -13.96 -3.41
N PRO A 201 -40.67 -14.67 -4.51
CA PRO A 201 -40.01 -15.98 -4.40
C PRO A 201 -38.63 -15.87 -3.74
N LEU A 202 -38.23 -16.91 -3.01
CA LEU A 202 -37.00 -17.03 -2.20
C LEU A 202 -35.70 -16.49 -2.85
N PRO A 203 -35.48 -16.62 -4.18
CA PRO A 203 -34.28 -16.06 -4.81
C PRO A 203 -34.17 -14.53 -4.71
N TRP A 204 -35.27 -13.79 -4.55
CA TRP A 204 -35.25 -12.31 -4.55
C TRP A 204 -34.92 -11.73 -3.18
N GLU A 205 -35.30 -12.42 -2.12
CA GLU A 205 -34.85 -12.09 -0.76
C GLU A 205 -33.33 -12.17 -0.68
N LEU A 206 -32.74 -13.20 -1.31
CA LEU A 206 -31.29 -13.33 -1.40
C LEU A 206 -30.65 -12.17 -2.18
N VAL A 207 -31.22 -11.76 -3.32
CA VAL A 207 -30.73 -10.60 -4.09
C VAL A 207 -30.79 -9.32 -3.26
N LEU A 208 -31.86 -9.11 -2.49
CA LEU A 208 -31.99 -7.96 -1.59
C LEU A 208 -30.94 -7.96 -0.47
N VAL A 209 -30.74 -9.11 0.18
CA VAL A 209 -29.74 -9.26 1.25
C VAL A 209 -28.33 -9.06 0.72
N LEU A 210 -28.00 -9.67 -0.42
CA LEU A 210 -26.69 -9.50 -1.07
C LEU A 210 -26.48 -8.04 -1.51
N SER A 211 -27.52 -7.39 -2.01
CA SER A 211 -27.48 -5.98 -2.41
C SER A 211 -27.26 -5.06 -1.20
N ALA A 212 -27.90 -5.35 -0.07
CA ALA A 212 -27.69 -4.64 1.19
C ALA A 212 -26.27 -4.87 1.75
N ALA A 213 -25.75 -6.10 1.67
CA ALA A 213 -24.38 -6.43 2.07
C ALA A 213 -23.35 -5.73 1.18
N ALA A 214 -23.56 -5.70 -0.13
CA ALA A 214 -22.71 -4.95 -1.05
C ALA A 214 -22.76 -3.44 -0.75
N GLY A 215 -23.95 -2.89 -0.45
CA GLY A 215 -24.13 -1.51 -0.02
C GLY A 215 -23.41 -1.16 1.29
N LEU A 216 -23.38 -2.08 2.27
CA LEU A 216 -22.61 -1.94 3.51
C LEU A 216 -21.11 -1.81 3.22
N VAL A 217 -20.56 -2.76 2.46
CA VAL A 217 -19.14 -2.77 2.11
C VAL A 217 -18.78 -1.54 1.29
N LEU A 218 -19.66 -1.13 0.36
CA LEU A 218 -19.50 0.07 -0.43
C LEU A 218 -19.41 1.32 0.44
N ASN A 219 -20.34 1.51 1.37
CA ASN A 219 -20.35 2.69 2.23
C ASN A 219 -19.08 2.75 3.12
N LEU A 220 -18.72 1.64 3.77
CA LEU A 220 -17.51 1.58 4.59
C LEU A 220 -16.23 1.83 3.78
N SER A 221 -16.10 1.17 2.62
CA SER A 221 -14.93 1.35 1.76
C SER A 221 -14.88 2.75 1.16
N TYR A 222 -16.02 3.33 0.81
CA TYR A 222 -16.12 4.69 0.29
C TYR A 222 -15.67 5.75 1.31
N VAL A 223 -16.08 5.66 2.57
CA VAL A 223 -15.61 6.57 3.62
C VAL A 223 -14.11 6.41 3.86
N LYS A 224 -13.61 5.17 3.91
CA LYS A 224 -12.16 4.90 4.05
C LYS A 224 -11.36 5.47 2.86
N VAL A 225 -11.83 5.26 1.65
CA VAL A 225 -11.21 5.81 0.43
C VAL A 225 -11.26 7.34 0.45
N ASN A 226 -12.37 7.95 0.88
CA ASN A 226 -12.48 9.39 1.08
C ASN A 226 -11.53 9.95 2.14
N LEU A 227 -11.10 9.17 3.12
CA LEU A 227 -10.08 9.62 4.07
C LEU A 227 -8.66 9.54 3.49
N CYS A 228 -8.40 8.59 2.59
CA CYS A 228 -7.04 8.28 2.13
C CYS A 228 -6.67 8.86 0.76
N PHE A 229 -7.65 9.12 -0.12
CA PHE A 229 -7.40 9.47 -1.52
C PHE A 229 -7.95 10.84 -1.90
N GLN A 230 -7.39 11.42 -2.97
CA GLN A 230 -7.88 12.64 -3.63
C GLN A 230 -9.26 12.42 -4.26
N VAL A 231 -10.07 13.48 -4.33
CA VAL A 231 -11.46 13.42 -4.85
C VAL A 231 -11.46 12.94 -6.30
N THR A 232 -10.50 13.39 -7.12
CA THR A 232 -10.36 12.92 -8.51
C THR A 232 -10.10 11.41 -8.59
N SER A 233 -9.34 10.84 -7.66
CA SER A 233 -9.06 9.40 -7.65
C SER A 233 -10.29 8.57 -7.29
N ILE A 234 -11.17 9.11 -6.45
CA ILE A 234 -12.47 8.49 -6.12
C ILE A 234 -13.39 8.51 -7.34
N ALA A 235 -13.49 9.66 -8.01
CA ALA A 235 -14.23 9.80 -9.26
C ALA A 235 -13.69 8.86 -10.37
N MET A 236 -12.36 8.69 -10.44
CA MET A 236 -11.73 7.73 -11.36
C MET A 236 -12.12 6.28 -11.03
N ALA A 237 -12.14 5.92 -9.74
CA ALA A 237 -12.56 4.60 -9.30
C ALA A 237 -14.05 4.34 -9.59
N GLU A 238 -14.91 5.35 -9.51
CA GLU A 238 -16.32 5.24 -9.90
C GLU A 238 -16.48 5.00 -11.41
N VAL A 239 -15.72 5.71 -12.24
CA VAL A 239 -15.67 5.45 -13.69
C VAL A 239 -15.24 4.01 -13.97
N LEU A 240 -14.23 3.52 -13.23
CA LEU A 240 -13.75 2.15 -13.35
C LEU A 240 -14.83 1.12 -12.96
N SER A 241 -15.57 1.36 -11.88
CA SER A 241 -16.73 0.52 -11.51
C SER A 241 -17.76 0.46 -12.63
N LEU A 242 -18.08 1.59 -13.28
CA LEU A 242 -19.04 1.64 -14.40
C LEU A 242 -18.54 0.91 -15.65
N VAL A 243 -17.23 0.94 -15.91
CA VAL A 243 -16.60 0.11 -16.97
C VAL A 243 -16.81 -1.37 -16.66
N PHE A 244 -16.55 -1.81 -15.42
CA PHE A 244 -16.76 -3.20 -15.02
C PHE A 244 -18.24 -3.60 -15.07
N VAL A 245 -19.16 -2.75 -14.62
CA VAL A 245 -20.59 -3.00 -14.73
C VAL A 245 -21.02 -3.13 -16.19
N SER A 246 -20.49 -2.32 -17.10
CA SER A 246 -20.80 -2.40 -18.53
C SER A 246 -20.32 -3.73 -19.12
N LEU A 247 -19.08 -4.14 -18.82
CA LEU A 247 -18.48 -5.37 -19.32
C LEU A 247 -19.16 -6.62 -18.73
N LEU A 248 -19.29 -6.69 -17.41
CA LEU A 248 -19.94 -7.82 -16.73
C LEU A 248 -21.44 -7.87 -17.01
N GLY A 249 -22.10 -6.72 -17.11
CA GLY A 249 -23.50 -6.62 -17.48
C GLY A 249 -23.75 -7.23 -18.86
N SER A 250 -22.89 -6.95 -19.84
CA SER A 250 -22.98 -7.57 -21.17
C SER A 250 -22.84 -9.10 -21.13
N LEU A 251 -22.06 -9.64 -20.17
CA LEU A 251 -21.88 -11.09 -19.97
C LEU A 251 -23.02 -11.74 -19.17
N CYS A 252 -23.66 -11.02 -18.26
CA CYS A 252 -24.72 -11.55 -17.41
C CYS A 252 -26.12 -11.39 -18.03
N PHE A 253 -26.35 -10.36 -18.85
CA PHE A 253 -27.65 -10.00 -19.42
C PHE A 253 -27.68 -10.10 -20.94
N TRP A 254 -27.11 -11.18 -21.50
CA TRP A 254 -26.92 -11.44 -22.94
C TRP A 254 -28.15 -11.26 -23.86
N ARG A 255 -29.36 -11.15 -23.31
CA ARG A 255 -30.61 -11.26 -24.06
C ARG A 255 -31.24 -9.94 -24.49
N GLU A 256 -30.83 -8.79 -23.95
CA GLU A 256 -31.50 -7.49 -24.21
C GLU A 256 -30.58 -6.36 -24.70
N ASP A 257 -29.29 -6.33 -24.33
CA ASP A 257 -28.37 -5.24 -24.69
C ASP A 257 -27.06 -5.76 -25.31
N THR A 258 -27.03 -5.95 -26.63
CA THR A 258 -25.75 -6.22 -27.33
C THR A 258 -24.87 -4.98 -27.26
N MET A 259 -23.69 -5.11 -26.66
CA MET A 259 -22.78 -3.99 -26.48
C MET A 259 -22.22 -3.58 -27.86
N SER A 260 -22.53 -2.36 -28.30
CA SER A 260 -22.02 -1.86 -29.59
C SER A 260 -20.48 -1.87 -29.60
N PRO A 261 -19.83 -2.07 -30.76
CA PRO A 261 -18.37 -2.00 -30.87
C PRO A 261 -17.80 -0.66 -30.36
N GLY A 262 -18.56 0.43 -30.51
CA GLY A 262 -18.22 1.76 -29.99
C GLY A 262 -18.22 1.80 -28.46
N HIS A 263 -19.23 1.23 -27.81
CA HIS A 263 -19.28 1.10 -26.36
C HIS A 263 -18.15 0.23 -25.80
N PHE A 264 -17.80 -0.87 -26.48
CA PHE A 264 -16.67 -1.72 -26.09
C PHE A 264 -15.33 -0.98 -26.20
N ALA A 265 -15.09 -0.32 -27.33
CA ALA A 265 -13.89 0.49 -27.52
C ALA A 265 -13.80 1.60 -26.46
N GLY A 266 -14.92 2.27 -26.17
CA GLY A 266 -15.02 3.30 -25.13
C GLY A 266 -14.65 2.77 -23.74
N ALA A 267 -15.21 1.63 -23.35
CA ALA A 267 -14.91 0.97 -22.08
C ALA A 267 -13.43 0.58 -21.94
N MET A 268 -12.81 0.05 -23.01
CA MET A 268 -11.39 -0.30 -23.02
C MET A 268 -10.47 0.92 -22.95
N LEU A 269 -10.81 2.01 -23.64
CA LEU A 269 -10.06 3.26 -23.56
C LEU A 269 -10.13 3.87 -22.15
N SER A 270 -11.30 3.83 -21.50
CA SER A 270 -11.44 4.28 -20.12
C SER A 270 -10.65 3.42 -19.13
N LEU A 271 -10.60 2.09 -19.34
CA LEU A 271 -9.77 1.19 -18.54
C LEU A 271 -8.27 1.48 -18.70
N LEU A 272 -7.82 1.74 -19.93
CA LEU A 272 -6.44 2.14 -20.21
C LEU A 272 -6.10 3.48 -19.57
N GLY A 273 -7.00 4.46 -19.68
CA GLY A 273 -6.83 5.77 -19.06
C GLY A 273 -6.75 5.71 -17.54
N ALA A 274 -7.59 4.89 -16.89
CA ALA A 274 -7.52 4.63 -15.46
C ALA A 274 -6.19 3.98 -15.05
N SER A 275 -5.68 3.05 -15.87
CA SER A 275 -4.39 2.38 -15.65
C SER A 275 -3.21 3.37 -15.72
N ILE A 276 -3.22 4.27 -16.70
CA ILE A 276 -2.20 5.34 -16.85
C ILE A 276 -2.33 6.37 -15.73
N TYR A 277 -3.54 6.68 -15.28
CA TYR A 277 -3.76 7.56 -14.14
C TYR A 277 -3.19 6.97 -12.83
N ALA A 278 -3.25 5.65 -12.67
CA ALA A 278 -2.76 4.93 -11.50
C ALA A 278 -1.22 4.75 -11.48
N GLU A 279 -0.51 4.99 -12.59
CA GLU A 279 0.96 4.86 -12.59
C GLU A 279 1.62 5.89 -11.66
N PRO A 280 2.47 5.45 -10.72
CA PRO A 280 3.19 6.36 -9.83
C PRO A 280 4.24 7.19 -10.60
N LEU A 281 4.28 8.50 -10.28
CA LEU A 281 5.21 9.48 -10.88
C LEU A 281 6.68 9.12 -10.79
N ASP A 282 7.08 8.33 -9.79
CA ASP A 282 8.47 7.94 -9.61
C ASP A 282 8.98 7.01 -10.71
N PHE A 283 8.08 6.32 -11.41
CA PHE A 283 8.43 5.51 -12.57
C PHE A 283 8.89 6.36 -13.77
N LEU A 284 8.31 7.55 -13.94
CA LEU A 284 8.59 8.43 -15.10
C LEU A 284 9.64 9.51 -14.82
N ARG A 285 9.82 9.93 -13.56
CA ARG A 285 10.95 10.78 -13.17
C ARG A 285 12.30 10.08 -13.35
N ARG A 286 12.37 8.76 -13.17
CA ARG A 286 13.61 7.96 -13.30
C ARG A 286 14.00 7.61 -14.75
N ARG A 287 13.09 7.75 -15.74
CA ARG A 287 13.38 7.51 -17.16
C ARG A 287 13.32 8.78 -18.00
N ARG A 288 14.16 9.77 -17.66
CA ARG A 288 14.29 10.99 -18.48
C ARG A 288 15.16 10.82 -19.74
N SER A 289 15.73 9.64 -20.03
CA SER A 289 16.66 9.47 -21.17
C SER A 289 16.19 8.60 -22.33
N ARG A 290 15.03 7.91 -22.28
CA ARG A 290 14.45 7.25 -23.46
C ARG A 290 12.92 7.20 -23.39
N PHE A 291 12.28 8.19 -23.99
CA PHE A 291 10.90 8.06 -24.43
C PHE A 291 10.86 7.02 -25.57
N ARG A 292 10.38 5.81 -25.28
CA ARG A 292 9.60 5.03 -26.25
C ARG A 292 8.27 4.74 -25.58
N CYS A 293 7.21 5.26 -26.18
CA CYS A 293 5.82 4.97 -25.84
C CYS A 293 5.59 3.46 -25.74
N LEU A 294 4.78 3.07 -24.75
CA LEU A 294 4.08 1.79 -24.59
C LEU A 294 4.90 0.53 -24.87
N ASP A 295 5.11 -0.27 -23.81
CA ASP A 295 5.48 -1.67 -23.96
C ASP A 295 4.30 -2.43 -24.59
N LEU A 296 4.27 -2.45 -25.93
CA LEU A 296 3.27 -3.10 -26.78
C LEU A 296 3.02 -4.56 -26.36
N ALA A 297 3.99 -5.22 -25.72
CA ALA A 297 3.90 -6.60 -25.27
C ALA A 297 2.86 -6.81 -24.16
N GLY A 298 2.72 -5.87 -23.21
CA GLY A 298 1.72 -5.96 -22.14
C GLY A 298 0.30 -5.73 -22.67
N LEU A 299 0.16 -4.79 -23.61
CA LEU A 299 -1.10 -4.50 -24.29
C LEU A 299 -1.50 -5.64 -25.24
N CYS A 300 -0.55 -6.21 -25.98
CA CYS A 300 -0.75 -7.40 -26.81
C CYS A 300 -1.10 -8.62 -25.97
N LEU A 301 -0.60 -8.77 -24.74
CA LEU A 301 -0.95 -9.88 -23.86
C LEU A 301 -2.38 -9.75 -23.32
N VAL A 302 -2.81 -8.56 -22.90
CA VAL A 302 -4.20 -8.33 -22.47
C VAL A 302 -5.17 -8.48 -23.65
N LEU A 303 -4.83 -7.93 -24.81
CA LEU A 303 -5.61 -8.08 -26.03
C LEU A 303 -5.60 -9.52 -26.57
N ALA A 304 -4.50 -10.28 -26.42
CA ALA A 304 -4.43 -11.69 -26.80
C ALA A 304 -5.17 -12.61 -25.82
N VAL A 305 -5.19 -12.27 -24.53
CA VAL A 305 -5.99 -13.00 -23.53
C VAL A 305 -7.48 -12.75 -23.75
N LEU A 306 -7.88 -11.52 -24.09
CA LEU A 306 -9.28 -11.19 -24.40
C LEU A 306 -9.70 -11.69 -25.79
N HIS A 307 -8.81 -11.66 -26.79
CA HIS A 307 -9.06 -12.25 -28.11
C HIS A 307 -9.10 -13.78 -28.03
N GLY A 308 -8.24 -14.37 -27.20
CA GLY A 308 -8.24 -15.79 -26.86
C GLY A 308 -9.55 -16.20 -26.18
N ALA A 309 -10.01 -15.44 -25.18
CA ALA A 309 -11.31 -15.67 -24.53
C ALA A 309 -12.48 -15.54 -25.53
N ALA A 310 -12.47 -14.53 -26.41
CA ALA A 310 -13.49 -14.34 -27.44
C ALA A 310 -13.49 -15.46 -28.50
N GLN A 311 -12.32 -15.91 -28.96
CA GLN A 311 -12.19 -17.03 -29.91
C GLN A 311 -12.54 -18.38 -29.28
N GLN A 312 -12.25 -18.57 -27.99
CA GLN A 312 -12.55 -19.78 -27.24
C GLN A 312 -14.06 -19.87 -26.94
N THR A 313 -14.74 -18.74 -26.74
CA THR A 313 -16.21 -18.68 -26.64
C THR A 313 -16.88 -18.98 -27.99
N LEU A 314 -16.28 -18.55 -29.11
CA LEU A 314 -16.74 -18.91 -30.46
C LEU A 314 -16.50 -20.39 -30.82
N ARG A 315 -15.46 -21.04 -30.27
CA ARG A 315 -15.18 -22.49 -30.47
C ARG A 315 -15.88 -23.42 -29.48
N CYS A 316 -16.27 -22.93 -28.30
CA CYS A 316 -17.10 -23.67 -27.35
C CYS A 316 -18.57 -23.81 -27.79
N SER A 317 -18.96 -23.28 -28.95
CA SER A 317 -20.32 -23.40 -29.48
C SER A 317 -20.69 -24.81 -30.00
N GLN A 318 -19.83 -25.83 -29.87
CA GLN A 318 -20.10 -27.15 -30.43
C GLN A 318 -19.88 -28.36 -29.52
N SER A 319 -19.41 -28.24 -28.27
CA SER A 319 -19.48 -29.41 -27.39
C SER A 319 -19.46 -29.11 -25.88
N VAL A 320 -20.32 -29.87 -25.20
CA VAL A 320 -20.27 -30.28 -23.78
C VAL A 320 -20.83 -29.32 -22.72
N SER A 321 -22.07 -29.66 -22.36
CA SER A 321 -22.59 -29.72 -21.00
C SER A 321 -21.65 -30.47 -20.03
N HIS A 322 -20.90 -29.72 -19.22
CA HIS A 322 -20.42 -30.02 -17.85
C HIS A 322 -19.14 -29.20 -17.60
N MET A 323 -19.26 -28.11 -16.85
CA MET A 323 -18.10 -27.37 -16.32
C MET A 323 -18.09 -27.58 -14.80
N SER A 324 -17.18 -28.44 -14.33
CA SER A 324 -16.94 -28.73 -12.91
C SER A 324 -15.79 -27.86 -12.34
N GLU A 325 -15.65 -27.92 -11.01
CA GLU A 325 -14.62 -27.37 -10.10
C GLU A 325 -13.16 -27.34 -10.63
N GLU A 326 -12.84 -28.10 -11.66
CA GLU A 326 -11.52 -28.23 -12.25
C GLU A 326 -11.02 -26.94 -12.93
N THR A 327 -11.94 -26.09 -13.42
CA THR A 327 -11.58 -24.87 -14.18
C THR A 327 -11.07 -23.76 -13.27
N LEU A 328 -11.62 -23.63 -12.06
CA LEU A 328 -11.15 -22.67 -11.04
C LEU A 328 -9.78 -23.09 -10.50
N SER A 329 -9.53 -24.40 -10.35
CA SER A 329 -8.24 -24.96 -9.94
C SER A 329 -7.14 -24.69 -10.98
N ARG A 330 -7.46 -24.68 -12.29
CA ARG A 330 -6.48 -24.42 -13.35
C ARG A 330 -6.00 -22.97 -13.40
N CYS A 331 -6.86 -21.98 -13.17
CA CYS A 331 -6.46 -20.57 -13.11
C CYS A 331 -5.58 -20.26 -11.89
N LEU A 332 -5.88 -20.84 -10.73
CA LEU A 332 -5.03 -20.76 -9.54
C LEU A 332 -3.67 -21.44 -9.75
N ARG A 333 -3.64 -22.57 -10.48
CA ARG A 333 -2.37 -23.24 -10.84
C ARG A 333 -1.47 -22.42 -11.75
N ILE A 334 -1.98 -21.53 -12.60
CA ILE A 334 -1.13 -20.71 -13.48
C ILE A 334 -0.33 -19.67 -12.67
N SER A 335 -0.95 -19.04 -11.67
CA SER A 335 -0.26 -18.13 -10.76
C SER A 335 0.83 -18.85 -9.97
N VAL A 336 0.52 -20.05 -9.47
CA VAL A 336 1.46 -20.93 -8.77
C VAL A 336 2.57 -21.43 -9.70
N LEU A 337 2.26 -21.81 -10.94
CA LEU A 337 3.24 -22.27 -11.94
C LEU A 337 4.17 -21.15 -12.41
N VAL A 338 3.69 -19.91 -12.53
CA VAL A 338 4.55 -18.75 -12.83
C VAL A 338 5.47 -18.45 -11.65
N GLN A 339 4.96 -18.58 -10.42
CA GLN A 339 5.75 -18.43 -9.20
C GLN A 339 6.78 -19.55 -9.06
N GLU A 340 6.42 -20.78 -9.42
CA GLU A 340 7.29 -21.95 -9.40
C GLU A 340 8.35 -21.90 -10.51
N HIS A 341 8.00 -21.44 -11.72
CA HIS A 341 8.94 -21.24 -12.80
C HIS A 341 9.95 -20.12 -12.50
N ARG A 342 9.54 -19.09 -11.74
CA ARG A 342 10.44 -18.04 -11.23
C ARG A 342 11.29 -18.47 -10.04
N ARG A 343 10.74 -19.29 -9.13
CA ARG A 343 11.53 -20.01 -8.11
C ARG A 343 12.60 -20.88 -8.77
N ARG A 344 12.27 -21.57 -9.87
CA ARG A 344 13.22 -22.31 -10.70
C ARG A 344 14.24 -21.38 -11.37
N GLY A 345 13.86 -20.20 -11.85
CA GLY A 345 14.79 -19.19 -12.37
C GLY A 345 15.84 -18.72 -11.35
N LEU A 346 15.43 -18.42 -10.11
CA LEU A 346 16.36 -18.14 -9.00
C LEU A 346 17.25 -19.34 -8.64
N ALA A 347 16.72 -20.56 -8.76
CA ALA A 347 17.46 -21.79 -8.53
C ALA A 347 18.40 -22.17 -9.70
N GLN A 348 18.12 -21.73 -10.93
CA GLN A 348 18.88 -22.06 -12.15
C GLN A 348 20.04 -21.07 -12.40
N ASP A 349 19.96 -19.86 -11.84
CA ASP A 349 21.10 -18.92 -11.67
C ASP A 349 22.14 -19.40 -10.63
N ARG A 350 22.00 -20.66 -10.13
CA ARG A 350 23.03 -21.41 -9.38
C ARG A 350 24.16 -21.88 -10.27
N ASP A 351 23.89 -22.22 -11.53
CA ASP A 351 24.83 -22.95 -12.39
C ASP A 351 25.83 -22.02 -13.10
N ASN A 352 25.53 -20.74 -13.23
CA ASN A 352 26.42 -19.76 -13.86
C ASN A 352 27.07 -18.84 -12.82
N SER A 353 28.33 -19.16 -12.49
CA SER A 353 29.30 -18.38 -11.69
C SER A 353 29.00 -18.17 -10.20
N THR A 354 29.44 -19.12 -9.39
CA THR A 354 29.65 -19.03 -7.93
C THR A 354 30.85 -18.14 -7.59
N GLN A 355 30.86 -16.87 -8.02
CA GLN A 355 31.93 -15.96 -7.61
C GLN A 355 31.56 -15.32 -6.27
N PHE A 356 32.12 -15.90 -5.21
CA PHE A 356 32.16 -15.28 -3.89
C PHE A 356 32.82 -13.91 -4.00
N VAL A 357 32.15 -12.88 -3.49
CA VAL A 357 32.69 -11.52 -3.43
C VAL A 357 33.52 -11.39 -2.15
N PRO A 358 34.83 -11.11 -2.25
CA PRO A 358 35.66 -10.88 -1.07
C PRO A 358 35.11 -9.76 -0.19
N ASP A 359 35.33 -9.86 1.12
CA ASP A 359 34.99 -8.77 2.02
C ASP A 359 35.73 -7.49 1.62
N ALA A 360 35.00 -6.38 1.50
CA ALA A 360 35.56 -5.10 1.08
C ALA A 360 36.41 -4.43 2.18
N CYS A 361 36.27 -4.84 3.44
CA CYS A 361 36.91 -4.20 4.57
C CYS A 361 37.47 -5.18 5.64
N PRO A 362 38.31 -6.17 5.29
CA PRO A 362 38.72 -7.22 6.23
C PRO A 362 39.44 -6.70 7.49
N SER A 363 40.05 -5.52 7.42
CA SER A 363 40.70 -4.86 8.56
C SER A 363 39.73 -4.13 9.50
N LEU A 364 38.49 -3.87 9.08
CA LEU A 364 37.46 -3.26 9.92
C LEU A 364 36.82 -4.35 10.78
N LEU A 365 36.95 -4.26 12.10
CA LEU A 365 36.46 -5.30 13.03
C LEU A 365 36.91 -6.72 12.61
N PRO A 366 38.22 -7.01 12.51
CA PRO A 366 38.73 -8.32 12.06
C PRO A 366 38.24 -9.47 12.95
N GLN A 367 37.88 -9.18 14.19
CA GLN A 367 37.31 -10.14 15.12
C GLN A 367 35.91 -10.64 14.72
N PHE A 368 35.13 -9.86 13.96
CA PHE A 368 33.84 -10.31 13.42
C PHE A 368 34.09 -11.07 12.11
N SER A 369 34.55 -12.31 12.24
CA SER A 369 34.93 -13.20 11.15
C SER A 369 34.44 -14.63 11.39
N PHE A 370 34.25 -15.38 10.30
CA PHE A 370 33.74 -16.75 10.30
C PHE A 370 34.70 -17.61 9.49
N SER A 371 35.39 -18.55 10.15
CA SER A 371 36.33 -19.47 9.49
C SER A 371 35.62 -20.37 8.48
N THR A 372 34.38 -20.73 8.80
CA THR A 372 33.46 -21.46 7.94
C THR A 372 32.19 -20.64 7.80
N PRO A 373 31.69 -20.37 6.58
CA PRO A 373 30.42 -19.68 6.39
C PRO A 373 29.27 -20.38 7.14
N LEU A 374 28.34 -19.61 7.70
CA LEU A 374 27.21 -20.12 8.48
C LEU A 374 26.19 -20.89 7.63
N ASP A 375 26.16 -20.64 6.32
CA ASP A 375 25.36 -21.37 5.35
C ASP A 375 26.11 -22.56 4.75
N ASP A 376 27.30 -22.89 5.27
CA ASP A 376 27.96 -24.13 4.91
C ASP A 376 27.24 -25.34 5.54
N GLY A 377 27.17 -26.46 4.80
CA GLY A 377 26.37 -27.62 5.19
C GLY A 377 24.85 -27.52 4.95
N LEU A 378 24.29 -26.33 4.67
CA LEU A 378 22.88 -26.20 4.25
C LEU A 378 22.74 -26.56 2.76
N SER A 379 21.86 -27.51 2.42
CA SER A 379 21.65 -28.04 1.06
C SER A 379 21.04 -27.00 0.09
N SER A 380 20.31 -26.03 0.64
CA SER A 380 19.79 -24.88 -0.10
C SER A 380 19.71 -23.67 0.82
N CYS A 381 20.34 -22.59 0.38
CA CYS A 381 20.28 -21.30 1.00
C CYS A 381 20.36 -20.23 -0.08
N GLY A 382 19.22 -19.81 -0.60
CA GLY A 382 19.17 -18.74 -1.61
C GLY A 382 19.21 -17.36 -0.94
N ILE A 383 18.49 -17.25 0.18
CA ILE A 383 18.28 -16.01 0.91
C ILE A 383 18.58 -16.24 2.39
N ALA A 384 19.63 -15.58 2.89
CA ALA A 384 19.94 -15.57 4.32
C ALA A 384 19.12 -14.46 5.00
N VAL A 385 18.22 -14.86 5.89
CA VAL A 385 17.41 -13.95 6.70
C VAL A 385 18.08 -13.76 8.05
N VAL A 386 18.43 -12.53 8.37
CA VAL A 386 19.25 -12.18 9.54
C VAL A 386 18.48 -11.27 10.48
N SER A 387 18.53 -11.60 11.78
CA SER A 387 18.13 -10.70 12.86
C SER A 387 19.19 -10.72 13.97
N ALA A 388 19.14 -9.75 14.88
CA ALA A 388 20.09 -9.60 15.99
C ALA A 388 19.36 -9.23 17.28
N LEU A 389 19.63 -9.95 18.38
CA LEU A 389 19.17 -9.61 19.72
C LEU A 389 20.35 -9.54 20.68
N PHE A 390 20.52 -8.40 21.32
CA PHE A 390 21.62 -8.15 22.26
C PHE A 390 21.03 -7.52 23.52
N GLY A 391 21.61 -7.79 24.69
CA GLY A 391 21.22 -7.15 25.94
C GLY A 391 19.87 -7.59 26.54
N GLY A 392 19.18 -8.57 25.95
CA GLY A 392 17.97 -9.17 26.54
C GLY A 392 16.76 -8.24 26.71
N TYR A 393 16.71 -7.10 26.01
CA TYR A 393 15.64 -6.10 26.17
C TYR A 393 14.54 -6.16 25.10
N ASP A 394 14.77 -6.84 23.97
CA ASP A 394 13.80 -6.93 22.89
C ASP A 394 12.86 -8.14 23.09
N GLU A 395 11.55 -7.91 23.05
CA GLU A 395 10.54 -8.98 22.97
C GLU A 395 10.50 -9.52 21.54
N PHE A 396 11.17 -10.64 21.30
CA PHE A 396 11.15 -11.33 20.01
C PHE A 396 10.21 -12.54 20.06
N ASP A 397 9.18 -12.56 19.22
CA ASP A 397 8.32 -13.75 19.11
C ASP A 397 9.03 -14.81 18.26
N PHE A 398 9.59 -15.83 18.94
CA PHE A 398 10.25 -16.98 18.31
C PHE A 398 9.28 -17.91 17.58
N ARG A 399 7.96 -17.65 17.63
CA ARG A 399 6.96 -18.33 16.80
C ARG A 399 7.08 -17.86 15.36
N SER A 400 8.19 -18.24 14.72
CA SER A 400 8.23 -18.36 13.28
C SER A 400 7.13 -19.36 12.88
N PRO A 401 6.28 -19.08 11.88
CA PRO A 401 5.63 -20.17 11.19
C PRO A 401 6.72 -21.13 10.71
N SER A 402 6.47 -22.43 10.77
CA SER A 402 7.39 -23.44 10.26
C SER A 402 7.67 -23.12 8.78
N PHE A 403 8.80 -22.46 8.53
CA PHE A 403 9.26 -22.11 7.20
C PHE A 403 9.94 -23.36 6.64
N GLU A 404 9.17 -24.18 5.93
CA GLU A 404 9.69 -25.39 5.27
C GLU A 404 10.33 -25.11 3.91
N ASP A 405 10.25 -23.87 3.42
CA ASP A 405 10.87 -23.50 2.14
C ASP A 405 12.39 -23.44 2.28
N PRO A 406 13.13 -24.36 1.63
CA PRO A 406 14.55 -24.47 1.83
C PRO A 406 15.32 -23.38 1.07
N MET A 407 14.64 -22.44 0.39
CA MET A 407 15.25 -21.23 -0.15
C MET A 407 15.68 -20.23 0.95
N PHE A 408 14.97 -20.22 2.09
CA PHE A 408 15.18 -19.27 3.18
C PHE A 408 15.93 -19.91 4.34
N CYS A 409 17.02 -19.27 4.78
CA CYS A 409 17.77 -19.68 5.95
C CYS A 409 17.72 -18.59 7.00
N PHE A 410 17.21 -18.90 8.18
CA PHE A 410 17.05 -17.91 9.24
C PHE A 410 18.20 -18.00 10.22
N PHE A 411 18.81 -16.86 10.53
CA PHE A 411 19.94 -16.71 11.43
C PHE A 411 19.68 -15.61 12.44
N LEU A 412 19.81 -15.94 13.72
CA LEU A 412 19.60 -15.02 14.83
C LEU A 412 20.92 -14.82 15.58
N PHE A 413 21.50 -13.62 15.45
CA PHE A 413 22.74 -13.25 16.13
C PHE A 413 22.44 -12.81 17.56
N LEU A 414 23.14 -13.40 18.53
CA LEU A 414 22.87 -13.24 19.95
C LEU A 414 24.15 -12.95 20.74
N ASP A 415 24.05 -12.12 21.78
CA ASP A 415 25.01 -12.18 22.87
C ASP A 415 24.69 -13.34 23.82
N ARG A 416 25.62 -13.64 24.74
CA ARG A 416 25.44 -14.72 25.73
C ARG A 416 24.20 -14.53 26.62
N LEU A 417 23.82 -13.28 26.91
CA LEU A 417 22.66 -12.98 27.73
C LEU A 417 21.37 -13.33 26.99
N SER A 418 21.22 -12.83 25.76
CA SER A 418 20.03 -13.06 24.93
C SER A 418 19.92 -14.55 24.56
N ALA A 419 21.04 -15.23 24.30
CA ALA A 419 21.07 -16.68 24.05
C ALA A 419 20.42 -17.50 25.17
N LYS A 420 20.70 -17.17 26.43
CA LYS A 420 20.10 -17.85 27.60
C LYS A 420 18.59 -17.61 27.71
N MET A 421 18.11 -16.45 27.26
CA MET A 421 16.67 -16.13 27.26
C MET A 421 15.94 -16.84 26.11
N VAL A 422 16.56 -16.89 24.93
CA VAL A 422 15.99 -17.47 23.71
C VAL A 422 15.95 -19.00 23.78
N ALA A 423 17.04 -19.62 24.22
CA ALA A 423 17.21 -21.07 24.27
C ALA A 423 17.86 -21.47 25.61
N PRO A 424 17.11 -21.43 26.73
CA PRO A 424 17.63 -21.78 28.05
C PRO A 424 18.17 -23.21 28.12
N ASN A 425 17.65 -24.11 27.28
CA ASN A 425 18.07 -25.50 27.18
C ASN A 425 19.30 -25.72 26.28
N GLY A 426 19.87 -24.66 25.69
CA GLY A 426 21.09 -24.73 24.89
C GLY A 426 20.94 -25.33 23.50
N THR A 427 19.71 -25.40 22.95
CA THR A 427 19.50 -25.83 21.56
C THR A 427 20.09 -24.78 20.62
N GLY A 428 20.91 -25.20 19.65
CA GLY A 428 21.47 -24.30 18.63
C GLY A 428 20.46 -23.73 17.65
N GLN A 429 19.17 -24.03 17.84
CA GLN A 429 18.05 -23.57 17.02
C GLN A 429 16.83 -23.27 17.91
N THR A 430 15.99 -22.34 17.46
CA THR A 430 14.65 -22.06 18.01
C THR A 430 13.67 -21.82 16.86
N GLY A 431 12.64 -22.66 16.74
CA GLY A 431 11.81 -22.70 15.53
C GLY A 431 12.65 -22.91 14.27
N SER A 432 12.47 -22.06 13.25
CA SER A 432 13.27 -22.07 12.01
C SER A 432 14.62 -21.32 12.13
N TRP A 433 14.90 -20.65 13.25
CA TRP A 433 16.09 -19.81 13.44
C TRP A 433 17.30 -20.61 13.90
N ASN A 434 18.40 -20.52 13.16
CA ASN A 434 19.72 -20.95 13.59
C ASN A 434 20.31 -19.90 14.53
N LEU A 435 20.66 -20.29 15.75
CA LEU A 435 21.19 -19.37 16.76
C LEU A 435 22.70 -19.19 16.57
N VAL A 436 23.13 -17.95 16.42
CA VAL A 436 24.53 -17.55 16.24
C VAL A 436 24.95 -16.75 17.46
N VAL A 437 25.48 -17.43 18.47
CA VAL A 437 25.95 -16.78 19.70
C VAL A 437 27.34 -16.21 19.45
N LEU A 438 27.45 -14.87 19.37
CA LEU A 438 28.74 -14.21 19.23
C LEU A 438 29.49 -14.27 20.56
N PRO A 439 30.70 -14.84 20.60
CA PRO A 439 31.52 -14.77 21.79
C PRO A 439 32.03 -13.33 21.99
N PRO A 440 32.35 -12.94 23.25
CA PRO A 440 32.67 -11.55 23.58
C PRO A 440 33.82 -10.95 22.76
N ASP A 441 34.79 -11.78 22.39
CA ASP A 441 35.95 -11.40 21.58
C ASP A 441 35.61 -11.04 20.13
N GLN A 442 34.44 -11.42 19.61
CA GLN A 442 33.98 -11.05 18.26
C GLN A 442 33.22 -9.72 18.20
N VAL A 443 33.06 -9.04 19.35
CA VAL A 443 32.38 -7.76 19.50
C VAL A 443 33.36 -6.78 20.18
N PRO A 444 33.36 -5.47 19.87
CA PRO A 444 34.22 -4.53 20.59
C PRO A 444 33.87 -4.49 22.09
N ASP A 445 34.87 -4.60 22.96
CA ASP A 445 34.69 -4.62 24.43
C ASP A 445 33.96 -3.38 24.97
N SER A 446 34.12 -2.22 24.31
CA SER A 446 33.49 -0.96 24.69
C SER A 446 32.08 -0.77 24.11
N ALA A 447 31.59 -1.70 23.28
CA ALA A 447 30.29 -1.56 22.63
C ALA A 447 29.16 -1.89 23.61
N THR A 448 28.22 -0.96 23.74
CA THR A 448 26.92 -1.23 24.38
C THR A 448 26.16 -2.31 23.60
N PRO A 449 25.23 -3.05 24.22
CA PRO A 449 24.39 -4.02 23.50
C PRO A 449 23.71 -3.45 22.26
N ALA A 450 23.29 -2.19 22.31
CA ALA A 450 22.72 -1.48 21.17
C ALA A 450 23.73 -1.34 20.01
N GLN A 451 24.97 -0.94 20.30
CA GLN A 451 26.04 -0.86 19.30
C GLN A 451 26.41 -2.26 18.77
N SER A 452 26.47 -3.28 19.63
CA SER A 452 26.76 -4.66 19.24
C SER A 452 25.73 -5.23 18.26
N SER A 453 24.45 -4.91 18.45
CA SER A 453 23.38 -5.32 17.53
C SER A 453 23.54 -4.76 16.10
N ARG A 454 24.32 -3.69 15.93
CA ARG A 454 24.60 -3.09 14.61
C ARG A 454 25.63 -3.86 13.80
N ILE A 455 26.43 -4.71 14.44
CA ILE A 455 27.47 -5.49 13.77
C ILE A 455 26.85 -6.48 12.77
N PRO A 456 25.93 -7.39 13.17
CA PRO A 456 25.25 -8.24 12.20
C PRO A 456 24.41 -7.46 11.19
N LYS A 457 23.80 -6.34 11.61
CA LYS A 457 23.02 -5.48 10.72
C LYS A 457 23.82 -5.00 9.52
N MET A 458 25.08 -4.62 9.71
CA MET A 458 25.89 -4.01 8.64
C MET A 458 26.84 -5.02 7.99
N LEU A 459 27.39 -5.96 8.77
CA LEU A 459 28.51 -6.81 8.36
C LEU A 459 28.16 -8.30 8.17
N SER A 460 26.90 -8.71 8.27
CA SER A 460 26.55 -10.13 8.08
C SER A 460 26.88 -10.71 6.70
N HIS A 461 27.25 -9.89 5.70
CA HIS A 461 27.83 -10.41 4.45
C HIS A 461 29.09 -11.25 4.67
N ARG A 462 29.82 -11.06 5.77
CA ARG A 462 30.98 -11.88 6.15
C ARG A 462 30.64 -13.30 6.60
N ALA A 463 29.38 -13.52 6.97
CA ALA A 463 28.95 -14.78 7.57
C ALA A 463 28.46 -15.81 6.54
N PHE A 464 28.26 -15.42 5.27
CA PHE A 464 27.63 -16.27 4.26
C PHE A 464 28.48 -16.41 3.00
N GLY A 465 28.58 -17.63 2.50
CA GLY A 465 29.37 -17.98 1.31
C GLY A 465 28.53 -18.51 0.14
N LYS A 466 27.29 -18.93 0.37
CA LYS A 466 26.40 -19.55 -0.63
C LYS A 466 25.15 -18.72 -0.91
N ALA A 467 24.61 -18.03 0.09
CA ALA A 467 23.44 -17.18 -0.06
C ALA A 467 23.69 -16.09 -1.11
N ARG A 468 22.76 -15.94 -2.05
CA ARG A 468 22.82 -14.85 -3.03
C ARG A 468 22.32 -13.55 -2.41
N PHE A 469 21.22 -13.62 -1.67
CA PHE A 469 20.62 -12.45 -1.06
C PHE A 469 20.71 -12.51 0.46
N LEU A 470 20.89 -11.36 1.09
CA LEU A 470 20.82 -11.18 2.53
C LEU A 470 19.66 -10.24 2.85
N LEU A 471 18.72 -10.71 3.67
CA LEU A 471 17.61 -9.93 4.19
C LEU A 471 17.78 -9.71 5.68
N TYR A 472 18.17 -8.51 6.09
CA TYR A 472 18.15 -8.14 7.50
C TYR A 472 16.75 -7.69 7.90
N MET A 473 16.29 -8.13 9.07
CA MET A 473 15.06 -7.68 9.71
C MET A 473 15.31 -7.35 11.18
N ASP A 474 14.91 -6.14 11.60
CA ASP A 474 15.04 -5.70 12.98
C ASP A 474 14.09 -6.51 13.89
N SER A 475 14.62 -6.98 15.02
CA SER A 475 13.89 -7.75 16.03
C SER A 475 12.64 -7.06 16.55
N LYS A 476 12.62 -5.73 16.54
CA LYS A 476 11.50 -4.92 17.04
C LYS A 476 10.27 -4.95 16.12
N LYS A 477 10.45 -5.38 14.88
CA LYS A 477 9.32 -5.57 13.95
C LYS A 477 8.69 -6.93 14.28
N ASN A 478 7.60 -6.93 15.03
CA ASN A 478 6.85 -8.15 15.39
C ASN A 478 6.02 -8.71 14.21
N VAL A 479 6.66 -8.83 13.05
CA VAL A 479 6.00 -9.25 11.79
C VAL A 479 5.92 -10.76 11.65
N TRP A 480 6.79 -11.50 12.35
CA TRP A 480 6.93 -12.95 12.23
C TRP A 480 5.65 -13.75 12.45
N PRO A 481 4.76 -13.40 13.40
CA PRO A 481 3.50 -14.14 13.58
C PRO A 481 2.54 -14.06 12.37
N TRP A 482 2.76 -13.11 11.45
CA TRP A 482 1.84 -12.78 10.36
C TRP A 482 2.42 -13.08 8.97
N VAL A 483 3.68 -13.51 8.88
CA VAL A 483 4.40 -13.69 7.62
C VAL A 483 4.54 -15.17 7.29
N THR A 484 3.81 -15.66 6.28
CA THR A 484 3.98 -17.03 5.75
C THR A 484 5.14 -17.13 4.76
N ALA A 485 5.63 -18.34 4.49
CA ALA A 485 6.70 -18.55 3.51
C ALA A 485 6.40 -18.04 2.11
N ASP A 486 5.19 -18.28 1.62
CA ASP A 486 4.77 -17.75 0.32
C ASP A 486 4.63 -16.24 0.32
N SER A 487 4.20 -15.62 1.44
CA SER A 487 4.10 -14.16 1.54
C SER A 487 5.46 -13.48 1.59
N LEU A 488 6.43 -14.05 2.33
CA LEU A 488 7.81 -13.54 2.37
C LEU A 488 8.49 -13.74 1.03
N ALA A 489 8.36 -14.92 0.42
CA ALA A 489 8.89 -15.20 -0.91
C ALA A 489 8.32 -14.24 -1.95
N SER A 490 7.01 -14.01 -1.95
CA SER A 490 6.37 -13.07 -2.87
C SER A 490 6.83 -11.65 -2.63
N TRP A 491 6.94 -11.21 -1.37
CA TRP A 491 7.39 -9.87 -1.02
C TRP A 491 8.86 -9.65 -1.40
N VAL A 492 9.75 -10.58 -1.04
CA VAL A 492 11.17 -10.50 -1.42
C VAL A 492 11.30 -10.56 -2.94
N LEU A 493 10.54 -11.43 -3.61
CA LEU A 493 10.48 -11.43 -5.07
C LEU A 493 10.00 -10.10 -5.62
N LEU A 494 9.06 -9.39 -5.00
CA LEU A 494 8.65 -8.03 -5.43
C LEU A 494 9.76 -7.01 -5.19
N GLN A 495 10.50 -7.12 -4.10
CA GLN A 495 11.67 -6.28 -3.85
C GLN A 495 12.84 -6.60 -4.79
N ILE A 496 12.91 -7.81 -5.36
CA ILE A 496 13.90 -8.25 -6.36
C ILE A 496 13.34 -8.16 -7.80
N ARG A 497 12.02 -8.01 -8.00
CA ARG A 497 11.37 -8.03 -9.33
C ARG A 497 11.82 -6.88 -10.24
N PRO A 498 12.11 -5.67 -9.73
CA PRO A 498 12.72 -4.62 -10.54
C PRO A 498 14.11 -4.97 -11.09
N TYR A 499 14.70 -6.12 -10.73
CA TYR A 499 16.12 -6.46 -10.85
C TYR A 499 16.36 -7.60 -11.85
N PRO A 500 16.24 -7.39 -13.17
CA PRO A 500 17.00 -8.20 -14.11
C PRO A 500 18.49 -8.11 -13.78
N ALA A 501 19.33 -9.01 -14.30
CA ALA A 501 20.78 -9.01 -14.11
C ALA A 501 21.49 -7.68 -14.49
N SER A 502 20.77 -6.70 -15.03
CA SER A 502 21.22 -5.36 -15.43
C SER A 502 20.80 -4.22 -14.48
N THR A 503 20.19 -4.47 -13.32
CA THR A 503 19.94 -3.39 -12.34
C THR A 503 21.20 -2.89 -11.65
N PRO A 504 21.30 -1.57 -11.38
CA PRO A 504 22.49 -0.97 -10.77
C PRO A 504 22.58 -1.17 -9.25
N TYR A 505 21.47 -1.43 -8.55
CA TYR A 505 21.46 -1.39 -7.08
C TYR A 505 21.90 -2.72 -6.46
N ALA A 506 22.76 -2.64 -5.45
CA ALA A 506 23.25 -3.74 -4.64
C ALA A 506 22.57 -3.80 -3.26
N TRP A 507 21.93 -2.70 -2.83
CA TRP A 507 21.30 -2.55 -1.53
C TRP A 507 19.91 -1.91 -1.65
N VAL A 508 18.92 -2.52 -1.00
CA VAL A 508 17.54 -2.06 -0.95
C VAL A 508 17.09 -1.94 0.50
N GLY A 509 16.41 -0.87 0.88
CA GLY A 509 15.92 -0.72 2.26
C GLY A 509 14.67 0.13 2.36
N ALA A 510 14.07 0.13 3.55
CA ALA A 510 12.95 1.00 3.86
C ALA A 510 13.39 2.46 4.00
N GLU A 511 12.72 3.37 3.31
CA GLU A 511 12.82 4.80 3.61
C GLU A 511 12.12 5.12 4.94
N HIS A 512 12.67 6.09 5.66
CA HIS A 512 12.10 6.57 6.90
C HIS A 512 10.78 7.32 6.64
N PRO A 513 9.67 7.01 7.35
CA PRO A 513 8.34 7.52 7.01
C PRO A 513 8.17 9.03 7.25
N ASP A 514 8.78 9.56 8.32
CA ASP A 514 8.55 10.94 8.76
C ASP A 514 9.73 11.90 8.50
N ARG A 515 10.92 11.38 8.14
CA ARG A 515 12.18 12.12 8.15
C ARG A 515 12.96 11.74 6.91
N PHE A 516 13.46 12.75 6.20
CA PHE A 516 14.04 12.57 4.87
C PHE A 516 15.57 12.72 4.88
N THR A 517 16.13 13.35 5.91
CA THR A 517 17.57 13.63 6.00
C THR A 517 18.17 13.17 7.34
N ALA A 518 19.48 12.91 7.35
CA ALA A 518 20.22 12.60 8.59
C ALA A 518 20.18 13.76 9.61
N TYR A 519 20.09 15.00 9.13
CA TYR A 519 19.97 16.19 9.97
C TYR A 519 18.64 16.25 10.72
N GLU A 520 17.53 15.90 10.04
CA GLU A 520 16.21 15.80 10.67
C GLU A 520 16.16 14.69 11.72
N GLU A 521 16.77 13.53 11.43
CA GLU A 521 16.91 12.45 12.42
C GLU A 521 17.72 12.90 13.62
N ALA A 522 18.89 13.52 13.39
CA ALA A 522 19.76 14.02 14.45
C ALA A 522 19.04 15.01 15.35
N LEU A 523 18.28 15.94 14.77
CA LEU A 523 17.47 16.89 15.52
C LEU A 523 16.49 16.17 16.46
N GLU A 524 15.76 15.18 15.94
CA GLU A 524 14.78 14.41 16.71
C GLU A 524 15.44 13.58 17.81
N VAL A 525 16.53 12.86 17.52
CA VAL A 525 17.19 12.03 18.54
C VAL A 525 17.97 12.84 19.57
N CYS A 526 18.42 14.05 19.20
CA CYS A 526 18.98 15.03 20.14
C CYS A 526 17.92 15.48 21.13
N PHE A 527 16.76 15.93 20.63
CA PHE A 527 15.66 16.38 21.50
C PHE A 527 15.09 15.27 22.37
N ARG A 528 15.11 14.01 21.89
CA ARG A 528 14.71 12.84 22.68
C ARG A 528 15.75 12.40 23.70
N GLY A 529 16.97 12.95 23.68
CA GLY A 529 18.07 12.52 24.53
C GLY A 529 18.57 11.10 24.21
N VAL A 530 18.31 10.58 23.01
CA VAL A 530 18.68 9.20 22.62
C VAL A 530 20.13 9.12 22.17
N ALA A 531 20.61 10.13 21.45
CA ALA A 531 21.98 10.18 20.91
C ALA A 531 22.87 11.24 21.59
N GLY A 532 22.35 11.94 22.62
CA GLY A 532 23.06 13.00 23.33
C GLY A 532 23.55 14.14 22.42
N GLU A 533 24.54 14.90 22.88
CA GLU A 533 25.16 15.98 22.08
C GLU A 533 26.09 15.47 20.97
N GLN A 534 26.51 14.21 21.05
CA GLN A 534 27.37 13.57 20.04
C GLN A 534 26.74 13.62 18.64
N CYS A 535 25.42 13.50 18.53
CA CYS A 535 24.74 13.65 17.24
C CYS A 535 24.85 15.07 16.65
N VAL A 536 24.95 16.11 17.48
CA VAL A 536 25.17 17.50 17.03
C VAL A 536 26.57 17.62 16.44
N GLU A 537 27.58 17.11 17.16
CA GLU A 537 28.97 17.12 16.70
C GLU A 537 29.15 16.33 15.40
N GLN A 538 28.47 15.18 15.29
CA GLN A 538 28.40 14.37 14.08
C GLN A 538 27.89 15.16 12.88
N MET A 539 26.68 15.73 12.99
CA MET A 539 26.07 16.48 11.88
C MET A 539 26.84 17.75 11.53
N MET A 540 27.35 18.49 12.52
CA MET A 540 28.16 19.68 12.29
C MET A 540 29.51 19.32 11.65
N GLY A 541 30.09 18.16 12.01
CA GLY A 541 31.25 17.58 11.33
C GLY A 541 30.97 17.27 9.87
N TYR A 542 29.84 16.62 9.57
CA TYR A 542 29.44 16.31 8.20
C TYR A 542 29.21 17.57 7.37
N HIS A 543 28.51 18.56 7.93
CA HIS A 543 28.24 19.81 7.25
C HIS A 543 29.54 20.57 6.91
N ARG A 544 30.50 20.63 7.85
CA ARG A 544 31.84 21.20 7.60
C ARG A 544 32.62 20.46 6.52
N ARG A 545 32.40 19.16 6.36
CA ARG A 545 32.98 18.33 5.30
C ARG A 545 32.24 18.43 3.96
N GLY A 546 31.20 19.25 3.87
CA GLY A 546 30.44 19.50 2.65
C GLY A 546 29.33 18.49 2.36
N PHE A 547 28.92 17.69 3.35
CA PHE A 547 27.73 16.84 3.20
C PHE A 547 26.49 17.72 2.99
N PRO A 548 25.73 17.51 1.90
CA PRO A 548 24.58 18.36 1.60
C PRO A 548 23.45 18.12 2.60
N ILE A 549 22.71 19.19 2.92
CA ILE A 549 21.49 19.12 3.74
C ILE A 549 20.48 18.14 3.11
N ASP A 550 20.33 18.22 1.79
CA ASP A 550 19.56 17.27 0.99
C ASP A 550 20.50 16.50 0.05
N PHE A 551 20.73 15.23 0.37
CA PHE A 551 21.55 14.33 -0.44
C PHE A 551 20.79 13.72 -1.64
N GLY A 552 19.46 13.87 -1.69
CA GLY A 552 18.63 13.28 -2.75
C GLY A 552 18.39 11.76 -2.62
N ILE A 553 19.04 11.09 -1.66
CA ILE A 553 18.64 9.76 -1.18
C ILE A 553 17.94 9.95 0.16
N PRO A 554 16.71 9.38 0.35
CA PRO A 554 16.00 9.45 1.62
C PRO A 554 16.81 8.88 2.80
N LEU A 555 16.38 9.16 4.02
CA LEU A 555 16.93 8.52 5.20
C LEU A 555 16.49 7.04 5.25
N LEU A 556 17.41 6.14 5.60
CA LEU A 556 17.10 4.73 5.82
C LEU A 556 16.40 4.56 7.18
N GLU A 557 15.21 3.95 7.18
CA GLU A 557 14.52 3.54 8.42
C GLU A 557 15.29 2.44 9.14
N GLY A 558 15.89 1.52 8.39
CA GLY A 558 16.75 0.49 8.92
C GLY A 558 16.01 -0.65 9.63
N GLY A 559 14.68 -0.69 9.55
CA GLY A 559 13.86 -1.80 10.05
C GLY A 559 14.01 -3.09 9.23
N TRP A 560 14.33 -2.97 7.94
CA TRP A 560 14.79 -4.07 7.11
C TRP A 560 15.68 -3.54 5.97
N HIS A 561 16.53 -4.41 5.43
CA HIS A 561 17.18 -4.17 4.15
C HIS A 561 17.51 -5.49 3.44
N LEU A 562 17.46 -5.47 2.12
CA LEU A 562 17.78 -6.58 1.23
C LEU A 562 19.03 -6.25 0.41
N ARG A 563 19.96 -7.19 0.34
CA ARG A 563 21.27 -7.02 -0.29
C ARG A 563 21.53 -8.15 -1.28
N ASP A 564 22.12 -7.84 -2.43
CA ASP A 564 22.72 -8.85 -3.32
C ASP A 564 24.19 -9.05 -2.92
N LEU A 565 24.51 -10.21 -2.34
CA LEU A 565 25.85 -10.55 -1.87
C LEU A 565 26.83 -10.84 -3.02
N ARG A 566 26.35 -10.98 -4.26
CA ARG A 566 27.21 -11.15 -5.45
C ARG A 566 27.71 -9.81 -6.01
N ARG A 567 27.29 -8.68 -5.45
CA ARG A 567 27.71 -7.33 -5.88
C ARG A 567 28.73 -6.78 -4.87
N PRO A 568 29.95 -6.39 -5.28
CA PRO A 568 30.95 -5.78 -4.36
C PRO A 568 30.44 -4.51 -3.69
N GLU A 569 29.62 -3.73 -4.38
CA GLU A 569 29.02 -2.52 -3.82
C GLU A 569 28.15 -2.84 -2.58
N SER A 570 27.60 -4.05 -2.49
CA SER A 570 26.83 -4.49 -1.32
C SER A 570 27.71 -4.57 -0.07
N SER A 571 28.88 -5.22 -0.14
CA SER A 571 29.80 -5.34 0.99
C SER A 571 30.42 -3.98 1.32
N GLU A 572 30.79 -3.19 0.31
CA GLU A 572 31.33 -1.84 0.48
C GLU A 572 30.37 -0.91 1.23
N VAL A 573 29.08 -0.87 0.87
CA VAL A 573 28.09 -0.04 1.57
C VAL A 573 28.02 -0.43 3.06
N GLY A 574 27.98 -1.73 3.37
CA GLY A 574 27.93 -2.21 4.75
C GLY A 574 29.19 -1.87 5.54
N CYS A 575 30.35 -2.01 4.90
CA CYS A 575 31.65 -1.65 5.45
C CYS A 575 31.77 -0.16 5.78
N HIS A 576 31.43 0.71 4.83
CA HIS A 576 31.47 2.16 5.04
C HIS A 576 30.47 2.61 6.09
N TRP A 577 29.28 2.00 6.13
CA TRP A 577 28.28 2.32 7.16
C TRP A 577 28.81 1.97 8.56
N MET A 578 29.39 0.78 8.72
CA MET A 578 29.99 0.37 10.00
C MET A 578 31.18 1.25 10.39
N GLN A 579 32.08 1.53 9.45
CA GLN A 579 33.24 2.37 9.70
C GLN A 579 32.82 3.77 10.20
N GLU A 580 31.84 4.37 9.53
CA GLU A 580 31.32 5.67 9.93
C GLU A 580 30.57 5.57 11.27
N PHE A 581 29.76 4.53 11.49
CA PHE A 581 29.09 4.32 12.77
C PHE A 581 30.05 4.24 13.95
N LEU A 582 31.15 3.48 13.83
CA LEU A 582 32.16 3.33 14.87
C LEU A 582 32.98 4.61 15.14
N SER A 583 32.94 5.59 14.23
CA SER A 583 33.63 6.86 14.44
C SER A 583 32.90 7.80 15.42
N TRP A 584 31.69 7.45 15.85
CA TRP A 584 30.86 8.25 16.75
C TRP A 584 30.43 7.46 17.99
N ASP A 585 30.52 8.10 19.15
CA ASP A 585 30.09 7.51 20.42
C ASP A 585 28.58 7.72 20.67
N GLN A 586 27.75 7.15 19.80
CA GLN A 586 26.29 7.23 19.90
C GLN A 586 25.60 5.99 19.30
N PRO A 587 24.44 5.55 19.82
CA PRO A 587 23.86 4.24 19.47
C PRO A 587 22.96 4.24 18.22
N ARG A 588 22.69 5.39 17.59
CA ARG A 588 21.76 5.57 16.46
C ARG A 588 22.46 5.44 15.11
N ASP A 589 22.33 4.26 14.52
CA ASP A 589 22.94 3.88 13.23
C ASP A 589 22.47 4.70 12.02
N GLN A 590 21.23 5.19 12.03
CA GLN A 590 20.65 5.99 10.95
C GLN A 590 21.44 7.28 10.68
N LEU A 591 22.09 7.86 11.70
CA LEU A 591 22.87 9.11 11.56
C LEU A 591 24.09 8.95 10.66
N SER A 592 24.64 7.73 10.55
CA SER A 592 25.84 7.46 9.76
C SER A 592 25.52 7.02 8.32
N TRP A 593 24.29 6.57 8.03
CA TRP A 593 23.95 5.93 6.76
C TRP A 593 24.15 6.84 5.54
N ASN A 594 23.41 7.96 5.46
CA ASN A 594 23.46 8.82 4.27
C ASN A 594 24.86 9.39 4.04
N PHE A 595 25.58 9.71 5.12
CA PHE A 595 26.95 10.19 5.03
C PHE A 595 27.91 9.10 4.52
N ALA A 596 27.79 7.86 4.99
CA ALA A 596 28.60 6.74 4.53
C ALA A 596 28.38 6.49 3.02
N VAL A 597 27.13 6.51 2.56
CA VAL A 597 26.79 6.33 1.13
C VAL A 597 27.27 7.50 0.27
N TRP A 598 27.16 8.74 0.78
CA TRP A 598 27.65 9.93 0.07
C TRP A 598 29.17 9.96 -0.04
N SER A 599 29.88 9.76 1.07
CA SER A 599 31.34 9.84 1.13
C SER A 599 32.04 8.72 0.35
N SER A 600 31.44 7.52 0.30
CA SER A 600 31.90 6.39 -0.52
C SER A 600 31.52 6.50 -2.01
N ARG A 601 30.67 7.46 -2.40
CA ARG A 601 30.12 7.61 -3.76
C ARG A 601 29.28 6.41 -4.25
N LEU A 602 28.71 5.65 -3.31
CA LEU A 602 27.90 4.45 -3.59
C LEU A 602 26.39 4.73 -3.72
N ALA A 603 26.00 6.00 -3.85
CA ALA A 603 24.62 6.42 -4.06
C ALA A 603 23.90 5.63 -5.18
N HIS A 604 24.61 5.34 -6.27
CA HIS A 604 24.10 4.61 -7.42
C HIS A 604 23.78 3.14 -7.14
N ALA A 605 24.35 2.57 -6.07
CA ALA A 605 24.18 1.17 -5.67
C ALA A 605 23.07 0.99 -4.63
N VAL A 606 22.45 2.07 -4.14
CA VAL A 606 21.45 2.04 -3.07
C VAL A 606 20.09 2.47 -3.60
N HIS A 607 19.04 1.75 -3.20
CA HIS A 607 17.67 2.15 -3.46
C HIS A 607 16.81 2.03 -2.20
N LEU A 608 16.16 3.13 -1.78
CA LEU A 608 15.19 3.11 -0.69
C LEU A 608 13.76 3.14 -1.25
N VAL A 609 12.88 2.36 -0.61
CA VAL A 609 11.47 2.20 -0.97
C VAL A 609 10.59 2.43 0.25
N GLU A 610 9.33 2.79 0.02
CA GLU A 610 8.32 2.89 1.09
C GLU A 610 8.25 1.57 1.89
N ASP A 611 8.13 1.67 3.22
CA ASP A 611 8.02 0.49 4.09
C ASP A 611 6.67 -0.20 3.89
N THR A 612 6.64 -1.11 2.91
CA THR A 612 5.46 -1.92 2.55
C THR A 612 5.31 -3.18 3.41
N LEU A 613 6.28 -3.45 4.29
CA LEU A 613 6.18 -4.56 5.22
C LEU A 613 5.02 -4.25 6.20
N PRO A 614 4.06 -5.15 6.43
CA PRO A 614 2.91 -4.86 7.28
C PRO A 614 3.39 -4.46 8.69
N ALA A 615 3.35 -3.17 9.00
CA ALA A 615 3.72 -2.68 10.32
C ALA A 615 2.72 -3.23 11.34
N THR A 616 3.19 -4.06 12.27
CA THR A 616 2.50 -4.23 13.55
C THR A 616 2.56 -2.89 14.24
N GLY A 617 1.42 -2.19 14.28
CA GLY A 617 1.12 -1.01 15.10
C GLY A 617 2.23 0.04 15.19
N ARG A 618 1.98 1.26 14.72
CA ARG A 618 2.70 2.42 15.25
C ARG A 618 2.70 2.28 16.77
N GLU A 619 3.86 2.06 17.39
CA GLU A 619 3.96 2.07 18.84
C GLU A 619 3.25 3.35 19.30
N HIS A 620 2.23 3.18 20.13
CA HIS A 620 1.72 4.30 20.90
C HIS A 620 2.93 4.94 21.56
N VAL A 621 3.24 6.17 21.15
CA VAL A 621 4.26 7.01 21.76
C VAL A 621 3.93 7.03 23.26
N LYS A 622 4.61 6.19 24.04
CA LYS A 622 4.53 6.26 25.50
C LYS A 622 4.84 7.72 25.86
N PRO A 623 4.04 8.40 26.70
CA PRO A 623 4.40 9.72 27.18
C PRO A 623 5.73 9.59 27.91
N ARG A 624 6.77 10.24 27.37
CA ARG A 624 8.15 10.10 27.83
C ARG A 624 8.51 11.22 28.80
N PRO A 625 9.41 10.95 29.76
CA PRO A 625 9.81 11.90 30.79
C PRO A 625 10.43 13.17 30.19
N LYS A 626 10.24 14.30 30.86
CA LYS A 626 10.87 15.58 30.53
C LYS A 626 12.38 15.47 30.72
N VAL A 627 13.10 15.12 29.65
CA VAL A 627 14.57 15.20 29.63
C VAL A 627 14.93 16.68 29.50
N THR A 628 15.89 17.14 30.29
CA THR A 628 16.52 18.46 30.17
C THR A 628 17.09 18.63 28.77
N GLN A 629 16.48 19.51 27.97
CA GLN A 629 16.95 19.83 26.63
C GLN A 629 18.38 20.38 26.69
N SER A 630 19.30 19.73 25.98
CA SER A 630 20.61 20.32 25.70
C SER A 630 20.42 21.59 24.87
N SER A 631 21.12 22.67 25.24
CA SER A 631 21.11 23.94 24.52
C SER A 631 21.64 23.81 23.08
N ARG A 632 22.45 22.79 22.80
CA ARG A 632 23.13 22.60 21.51
C ARG A 632 22.27 21.94 20.44
N CYS A 633 21.17 21.26 20.78
CA CYS A 633 20.27 20.68 19.77
C CYS A 633 19.72 21.74 18.80
N ALA A 634 19.59 23.00 19.26
CA ALA A 634 19.15 24.11 18.44
C ALA A 634 20.11 24.45 17.27
N GLU A 635 21.39 24.05 17.37
CA GLU A 635 22.38 24.22 16.30
C GLU A 635 22.01 23.43 15.03
N LEU A 636 21.18 22.39 15.15
CA LEU A 636 20.73 21.56 14.02
C LEU A 636 19.52 22.16 13.27
N LEU A 637 18.80 23.13 13.85
CA LEU A 637 17.60 23.73 13.24
C LEU A 637 17.85 24.34 11.84
N PRO A 638 18.97 25.03 11.57
CA PRO A 638 19.27 25.54 10.23
C PRO A 638 19.54 24.43 9.21
N LEU A 639 19.96 23.24 9.67
CA LEU A 639 20.31 22.09 8.83
C LEU A 639 19.14 21.12 8.61
N ALA A 640 18.00 21.35 9.28
CA ALA A 640 16.79 20.53 9.18
C ALA A 640 15.60 21.35 8.65
N PRO A 641 15.62 21.80 7.38
CA PRO A 641 14.61 22.72 6.83
C PRO A 641 13.20 22.11 6.77
N GLY A 642 13.06 20.78 6.65
CA GLY A 642 11.75 20.11 6.69
C GLY A 642 11.02 20.27 8.03
N CYS A 643 11.74 20.62 9.10
CA CYS A 643 11.20 20.91 10.42
C CYS A 643 10.87 22.40 10.62
N GLN A 644 11.31 23.31 9.73
CA GLN A 644 11.00 24.74 9.85
C GLN A 644 9.57 25.03 9.35
N GLY A 645 8.67 25.39 10.26
CA GLY A 645 7.31 25.84 9.92
C GLY A 645 6.23 24.75 9.82
N ARG A 646 6.55 23.49 10.14
CA ARG A 646 5.55 22.41 10.26
C ARG A 646 5.28 22.08 11.74
N PRO A 647 4.07 22.36 12.28
CA PRO A 647 3.76 22.16 13.70
C PRO A 647 3.83 20.70 14.17
N ASN A 648 3.94 19.74 13.25
CA ASN A 648 3.97 18.30 13.55
C ASN A 648 5.33 17.62 13.31
N CYS A 649 6.34 18.32 12.78
CA CYS A 649 7.62 17.68 12.44
C CYS A 649 8.52 17.39 13.64
N CYS A 650 8.30 18.07 14.77
CA CYS A 650 8.95 17.76 16.03
C CYS A 650 7.99 18.17 17.16
N PRO A 651 7.18 17.25 17.72
CA PRO A 651 6.29 17.56 18.85
C PRO A 651 7.05 18.02 20.11
N SER A 652 8.39 17.94 20.08
CA SER A 652 9.31 18.33 21.14
C SER A 652 10.00 19.70 20.91
N CYS A 653 9.81 20.34 19.76
CA CYS A 653 10.34 21.69 19.53
C CYS A 653 9.51 22.72 20.34
N PRO A 654 10.14 23.59 21.14
CA PRO A 654 9.41 24.68 21.78
C PRO A 654 8.80 25.59 20.70
N ASN A 655 7.51 25.89 20.83
CA ASN A 655 6.84 26.90 20.01
C ASN A 655 7.68 28.18 20.05
N ARG A 656 8.19 28.62 18.89
CA ARG A 656 8.71 29.99 18.74
C ARG A 656 7.53 30.95 18.81
N SER A 657 7.12 31.28 20.03
CA SER A 657 6.40 32.51 20.34
C SER A 657 7.35 33.39 21.15
N ALA A 658 8.18 34.13 20.42
CA ALA A 658 8.88 35.33 20.84
C ALA A 658 8.97 36.25 19.61
#